data_AF-A0A938ADF8-F1
#
_entry.id   AF-A0A938ADF8-F1
#
_cell.length_a   1.000
_cell.length_b   1.000
_cell.length_c   1.000
_cell.angle_alpha   90.00
_cell.angle_beta   90.00
_cell.angle_gamma   90.00
#
_symmetry.space_group_name_H-M   'P 1'
#
loop_
_entity.id
_entity.type
_entity.pdbx_description
1 polymer ?
#
loop_
_entity_poly.entity_id
_entity_poly.type
_entity_poly.pdbx_seq_one_letter_code
_entity_poly.pdbx_strand_id
1 'polypeptide(L)'
;NLDHRGAVGADPLVGDGAGCMIQMPDKLLRTWAGRQGLTLPPPGEYAVAMCFLPQDEKARAFAVKQFEHFIKVEGQILIGWRDVPTNLEGLGTRVVETMPVIKQCIIGRGPNTRDQDAFERKILVIRKQTQNPLAQLEKKRKLPGLTQLYMPSVSTRTVVYKGLLLAHQVESFYDDLRDPLTESALCLVHQRFSTNTFPSWRLAHPYRFIAHNGEINTVRGNVNWMYARRRTLESELLGADLDKMWPLIPHGQSDTACIDNALELLVAGGYPLAHAMMMLIPEAWAGNPLMDHKRRSFYEYHAALMEPWDGPASIAFTDGRQIGATLDRNGLRPARYIVTDDDHVIMASESGVLPIPEEKIVKKWRLQPGKMLLIDLEQGRIIDDEEIKRTLAEAEPYEQWLKDTQYKLEELSELPDQPTPAPSNDPATLLDRQQAFGYTQEDIQFFLEPMAKEGDDPVGSMGTDTPIAVLSNKSKLLYNYFKQNFAQVTNPPIDPIREELVMSLVSMIGPRPNLLGHQAGTHKRLEVSQPVLTNADLEKIRSISELLDGAFRTATIDTTWPAAEGAEGLEEALERICHEATDAVLADNNILILSDREVSADRIPIPALLATAAVHHHLIRQGLRMQTGLVVETGEAREVHHFCVLAGYGAEAINPYLAFETLEKIRVENGLPFKAYEVQKHFIKAIGKGLLKVMSKMGISTYQSYCGAQIFDAVGLSSTLIEKYFTGTATTIEGAGLLEIAHETVRRHRDAYGDSPIYRNMLDVGGDYAFRLRGEDHAWTPESVGKLQHAVRGNLPDEYKAFARTINEQTERLLTIRGL
;
A
#
# COMPACT_ATOMS: atom_id res chain seq x y z
N ASN A 1 -10.59 -27.13 -18.40
CA ASN A 1 -9.14 -27.00 -18.72
C ASN A 1 -8.34 -26.14 -17.74
N LEU A 2 -8.98 -25.35 -16.87
CA LEU A 2 -8.30 -24.65 -15.77
C LEU A 2 -8.72 -25.17 -14.38
N ASP A 3 -9.56 -26.21 -14.34
CA ASP A 3 -10.18 -26.73 -13.12
C ASP A 3 -9.13 -27.22 -12.10
N HIS A 4 -7.97 -27.71 -12.55
CA HIS A 4 -6.85 -28.11 -11.68
C HIS A 4 -6.17 -26.95 -10.95
N ARG A 5 -6.44 -25.70 -11.35
CA ARG A 5 -5.97 -24.48 -10.67
C ARG A 5 -7.03 -23.83 -9.76
N GLY A 6 -8.26 -24.32 -9.81
CA GLY A 6 -9.34 -23.87 -8.94
C GLY A 6 -9.41 -24.67 -7.64
N ALA A 7 -9.98 -24.07 -6.59
CA ALA A 7 -10.41 -24.81 -5.41
C ALA A 7 -11.85 -25.26 -5.61
N VAL A 8 -12.13 -26.48 -5.15
CA VAL A 8 -13.49 -26.97 -4.90
C VAL A 8 -13.70 -27.02 -3.40
N GLY A 9 -14.86 -26.57 -2.93
CA GLY A 9 -15.24 -26.67 -1.53
C GLY A 9 -15.45 -28.13 -1.08
N ALA A 10 -15.87 -28.31 0.17
CA ALA A 10 -16.30 -29.62 0.67
C ALA A 10 -17.47 -30.19 -0.16
N ASP A 11 -18.31 -29.31 -0.71
CA ASP A 11 -19.24 -29.65 -1.78
C ASP A 11 -18.53 -29.43 -3.14
N PRO A 12 -18.34 -30.48 -3.96
CA PRO A 12 -17.64 -30.39 -5.24
C PRO A 12 -18.34 -29.48 -6.25
N LEU A 13 -19.60 -29.10 -6.01
CA LEU A 13 -20.37 -28.17 -6.84
C LEU A 13 -20.18 -26.70 -6.43
N VAL A 14 -19.34 -26.41 -5.43
CA VAL A 14 -19.05 -25.06 -4.95
C VAL A 14 -17.61 -24.68 -5.29
N GLY A 15 -17.46 -23.78 -6.25
CA GLY A 15 -16.17 -23.15 -6.60
C GLY A 15 -16.01 -21.76 -5.99
N ASP A 16 -14.79 -21.22 -6.04
CA ASP A 16 -14.47 -19.88 -5.51
C ASP A 16 -14.91 -18.70 -6.40
N GLY A 17 -15.37 -19.02 -7.61
CA GLY A 17 -15.94 -18.09 -8.58
C GLY A 17 -15.28 -18.15 -9.95
N ALA A 18 -16.10 -18.01 -10.98
CA ALA A 18 -15.68 -17.98 -12.37
C ALA A 18 -16.57 -17.01 -13.17
N GLY A 19 -16.06 -16.58 -14.32
CA GLY A 19 -16.81 -15.73 -15.22
C GLY A 19 -16.06 -15.40 -16.50
N CYS A 20 -16.77 -14.68 -17.37
CA CYS A 20 -16.24 -14.10 -18.59
C CYS A 20 -16.70 -12.64 -18.76
N MET A 21 -15.91 -11.90 -19.51
CA MET A 21 -16.26 -10.58 -20.04
C MET A 21 -16.23 -10.67 -21.56
N ILE A 22 -17.26 -10.15 -22.19
CA ILE A 22 -17.40 -10.05 -23.64
C ILE A 22 -17.75 -8.62 -24.05
N GLN A 23 -17.63 -8.32 -25.34
CA GLN A 23 -18.24 -7.11 -25.89
C GLN A 23 -19.76 -7.16 -25.80
N MET A 24 -20.39 -6.00 -25.90
CA MET A 24 -21.84 -5.85 -25.82
C MET A 24 -22.54 -6.72 -26.89
N PRO A 25 -23.37 -7.71 -26.52
CA PRO A 25 -24.05 -8.58 -27.48
C PRO A 25 -25.30 -7.87 -28.05
N ASP A 26 -25.09 -6.89 -28.93
CA ASP A 26 -26.16 -6.01 -29.43
C ASP A 26 -27.32 -6.78 -30.08
N LYS A 27 -27.02 -7.79 -30.89
CA LYS A 27 -28.03 -8.61 -31.58
C LYS A 27 -28.99 -9.29 -30.60
N LEU A 28 -28.46 -9.88 -29.53
CA LEU A 28 -29.23 -10.50 -28.46
C LEU A 28 -30.13 -9.46 -27.76
N LEU A 29 -29.54 -8.34 -27.33
CA LEU A 29 -30.23 -7.31 -26.54
C LEU A 29 -31.31 -6.60 -27.36
N ARG A 30 -31.05 -6.32 -28.64
CA ARG A 30 -32.01 -5.71 -29.56
C ARG A 30 -33.18 -6.64 -29.84
N THR A 31 -32.92 -7.94 -29.98
CA THR A 31 -33.98 -8.95 -30.11
C THR A 31 -34.85 -9.02 -28.87
N TRP A 32 -34.25 -9.01 -27.68
CA TRP A 32 -34.99 -8.91 -26.41
C TRP A 32 -35.83 -7.64 -26.35
N ALA A 33 -35.26 -6.47 -26.66
CA ALA A 33 -35.96 -5.19 -26.59
C ALA A 33 -37.18 -5.16 -27.51
N GLY A 34 -37.04 -5.64 -28.75
CA GLY A 34 -38.16 -5.76 -29.69
C GLY A 34 -39.30 -6.63 -29.17
N ARG A 35 -38.98 -7.75 -28.50
CA ARG A 35 -39.99 -8.62 -27.86
C ARG A 35 -40.71 -7.94 -26.69
N GLN A 36 -40.08 -6.97 -26.03
CA GLN A 36 -40.66 -6.19 -24.93
C GLN A 36 -41.32 -4.88 -25.40
N GLY A 37 -41.39 -4.61 -26.71
CA GLY A 37 -41.91 -3.34 -27.24
C GLY A 37 -41.01 -2.14 -26.96
N LEU A 38 -39.73 -2.37 -26.66
CA LEU A 38 -38.71 -1.36 -26.41
C LEU A 38 -37.85 -1.16 -27.66
N THR A 39 -37.28 0.04 -27.81
CA THR A 39 -36.34 0.35 -28.90
C THR A 39 -34.99 0.72 -28.31
N LEU A 40 -33.92 0.02 -28.72
CA LEU A 40 -32.56 0.35 -28.32
C LEU A 40 -31.94 1.37 -29.28
N PRO A 41 -31.24 2.39 -28.76
CA PRO A 41 -30.32 3.22 -29.54
C PRO A 41 -29.27 2.38 -30.32
N PRO A 42 -28.53 3.01 -31.25
CA PRO A 42 -27.35 2.41 -31.85
C PRO A 42 -26.33 1.93 -30.81
N PRO A 43 -25.49 0.92 -31.13
CA PRO A 43 -24.37 0.53 -30.28
C PRO A 43 -23.50 1.73 -29.89
N GLY A 44 -23.08 1.78 -28.62
CA GLY A 44 -22.36 2.94 -28.06
C GLY A 44 -23.25 4.08 -27.55
N GLU A 45 -24.54 4.10 -27.91
CA GLU A 45 -25.52 5.07 -27.37
C GLU A 45 -26.44 4.48 -26.30
N TYR A 46 -26.25 3.22 -25.93
CA TYR A 46 -26.84 2.62 -24.75
C TYR A 46 -25.78 1.86 -23.94
N ALA A 47 -26.01 1.77 -22.64
CA ALA A 47 -25.21 1.02 -21.70
C ALA A 47 -26.05 -0.10 -21.07
N VAL A 48 -25.38 -1.17 -20.67
CA VAL A 48 -25.96 -2.25 -19.88
C VAL A 48 -25.28 -2.27 -18.51
N ALA A 49 -26.08 -2.11 -17.47
CA ALA A 49 -25.68 -2.38 -16.10
C ALA A 49 -26.07 -3.80 -15.73
N MET A 50 -25.09 -4.71 -15.68
CA MET A 50 -25.28 -6.01 -15.05
C MET A 50 -25.41 -5.78 -13.55
N CYS A 51 -26.50 -6.24 -12.93
CA CYS A 51 -26.83 -5.96 -11.54
C CYS A 51 -27.06 -7.26 -10.78
N PHE A 52 -26.30 -7.45 -9.71
CA PHE A 52 -26.58 -8.39 -8.63
C PHE A 52 -27.38 -7.63 -7.57
N LEU A 53 -28.68 -7.86 -7.54
CA LEU A 53 -29.60 -7.21 -6.62
C LEU A 53 -29.81 -8.06 -5.35
N PRO A 54 -30.16 -7.43 -4.21
CA PRO A 54 -30.51 -8.16 -2.99
C PRO A 54 -31.63 -9.20 -3.20
N GLN A 55 -31.55 -10.30 -2.46
CA GLN A 55 -32.64 -11.29 -2.43
C GLN A 55 -33.87 -10.76 -1.70
N ASP A 56 -33.67 -10.02 -0.60
CA ASP A 56 -34.75 -9.37 0.13
C ASP A 56 -35.48 -8.36 -0.78
N GLU A 57 -36.80 -8.48 -0.83
CA GLU A 57 -37.63 -7.71 -1.76
C GLU A 57 -37.63 -6.22 -1.43
N LYS A 58 -37.60 -5.84 -0.14
CA LYS A 58 -37.61 -4.43 0.27
C LYS A 58 -36.27 -3.77 -0.05
N ALA A 59 -35.15 -4.43 0.26
CA ALA A 59 -33.82 -3.99 -0.09
C ALA A 59 -33.65 -3.90 -1.61
N ARG A 60 -34.15 -4.88 -2.36
CA ARG A 60 -34.14 -4.88 -3.83
C ARG A 60 -34.94 -3.72 -4.41
N ALA A 61 -36.17 -3.51 -3.97
CA ALA A 61 -37.01 -2.41 -4.45
C ALA A 61 -36.38 -1.05 -4.15
N PHE A 62 -35.73 -0.91 -2.99
CA PHE A 62 -34.98 0.31 -2.65
C PHE A 62 -33.75 0.50 -3.56
N ALA A 63 -32.95 -0.55 -3.77
CA ALA A 63 -31.78 -0.53 -4.63
C ALA A 63 -32.13 -0.12 -6.08
N VAL A 64 -33.18 -0.71 -6.65
CA VAL A 64 -33.68 -0.39 -7.99
C VAL A 64 -34.09 1.08 -8.07
N LYS A 65 -34.93 1.55 -7.13
CA LYS A 65 -35.37 2.96 -7.09
C LYS A 65 -34.22 3.94 -6.94
N GLN A 66 -33.22 3.60 -6.12
CA GLN A 66 -32.03 4.43 -5.93
C GLN A 66 -31.23 4.54 -7.22
N PHE A 67 -31.06 3.44 -7.95
CA PHE A 67 -30.34 3.43 -9.21
C PHE A 67 -31.09 4.23 -10.29
N GLU A 68 -32.40 4.00 -10.44
CA GLU A 68 -33.26 4.76 -11.37
C GLU A 68 -33.27 6.26 -11.05
N HIS A 69 -33.25 6.61 -9.76
CA HIS A 69 -33.14 7.99 -9.33
C HIS A 69 -31.85 8.65 -9.86
N PHE A 70 -30.69 8.01 -9.69
CA PHE A 70 -29.43 8.57 -10.16
C PHE A 70 -29.31 8.60 -11.69
N ILE A 71 -29.88 7.62 -12.39
CA ILE A 71 -29.99 7.66 -13.87
C ILE A 71 -30.70 8.94 -14.30
N LYS A 72 -31.83 9.26 -13.67
CA LYS A 72 -32.61 10.48 -13.95
C LYS A 72 -31.87 11.75 -13.54
N VAL A 73 -31.26 11.78 -12.36
CA VAL A 73 -30.53 12.96 -11.83
C VAL A 73 -29.35 13.32 -12.73
N GLU A 74 -28.63 12.32 -13.24
CA GLU A 74 -27.52 12.52 -14.18
C GLU A 74 -27.97 12.69 -15.64
N GLY A 75 -29.29 12.83 -15.88
CA GLY A 75 -29.86 13.16 -17.18
C GLY A 75 -29.80 12.05 -18.23
N GLN A 76 -29.60 10.80 -17.82
CA GLN A 76 -29.60 9.64 -18.69
C GLN A 76 -30.99 9.01 -18.78
N ILE A 77 -31.22 8.14 -19.76
CA ILE A 77 -32.56 7.63 -20.09
C ILE A 77 -32.69 6.18 -19.63
N LEU A 78 -33.60 5.89 -18.71
CA LEU A 78 -33.93 4.49 -18.38
C LEU A 78 -34.78 3.90 -19.52
N ILE A 79 -34.25 2.87 -20.20
CA ILE A 79 -34.97 2.17 -21.28
C ILE A 79 -35.79 1.02 -20.70
N GLY A 80 -35.20 0.23 -19.80
CA GLY A 80 -35.92 -0.87 -19.17
C GLY A 80 -35.03 -1.82 -18.38
N TRP A 81 -35.68 -2.77 -17.71
CA TRP A 81 -35.04 -3.84 -16.97
C TRP A 81 -35.26 -5.17 -17.67
N ARG A 82 -34.19 -5.94 -17.81
CA ARG A 82 -34.15 -7.29 -18.37
C ARG A 82 -33.81 -8.28 -17.28
N ASP A 83 -34.65 -9.29 -17.09
CA ASP A 83 -34.26 -10.48 -16.32
C ASP A 83 -33.24 -11.27 -17.12
N VAL A 84 -32.10 -11.61 -16.50
CA VAL A 84 -31.07 -12.42 -17.15
C VAL A 84 -31.50 -13.87 -17.07
N PRO A 85 -31.62 -14.58 -18.21
CA PRO A 85 -32.04 -15.97 -18.21
C PRO A 85 -30.93 -16.85 -17.63
N THR A 86 -31.26 -17.57 -16.55
CA THR A 86 -30.32 -18.42 -15.81
C THR A 86 -30.87 -19.82 -15.59
N ASN A 87 -30.01 -20.84 -15.67
CA ASN A 87 -30.34 -22.24 -15.34
C ASN A 87 -29.63 -22.68 -14.05
N LEU A 88 -30.41 -23.19 -13.08
CA LEU A 88 -29.90 -23.63 -11.78
C LEU A 88 -29.49 -25.11 -11.74
N GLU A 89 -29.69 -25.84 -12.84
CA GLU A 89 -29.36 -27.26 -12.93
C GLU A 89 -27.86 -27.51 -12.70
N GLY A 90 -27.55 -28.45 -11.79
CA GLY A 90 -26.17 -28.81 -11.47
C GLY A 90 -25.42 -27.87 -10.51
N LEU A 91 -26.08 -26.83 -9.98
CA LEU A 91 -25.50 -25.96 -8.96
C LEU A 91 -25.63 -26.54 -7.54
N GLY A 92 -24.62 -26.32 -6.71
CA GLY A 92 -24.67 -26.66 -5.28
C GLY A 92 -25.72 -25.84 -4.54
N THR A 93 -26.35 -26.42 -3.52
CA THR A 93 -27.44 -25.78 -2.76
C THR A 93 -27.02 -24.42 -2.16
N ARG A 94 -25.80 -24.34 -1.61
CA ARG A 94 -25.25 -23.11 -1.04
C ARG A 94 -25.04 -22.00 -2.08
N VAL A 95 -24.74 -22.36 -3.33
CA VAL A 95 -24.59 -21.38 -4.42
C VAL A 95 -25.94 -20.76 -4.73
N VAL A 96 -26.99 -21.57 -4.82
CA VAL A 96 -28.37 -21.12 -5.06
C VAL A 96 -28.89 -20.28 -3.90
N GLU A 97 -28.66 -20.68 -2.65
CA GLU A 97 -29.07 -19.93 -1.46
C GLU A 97 -28.41 -18.54 -1.37
N THR A 98 -27.22 -18.36 -1.93
CA THR A 98 -26.48 -17.09 -1.91
C THR A 98 -26.60 -16.31 -3.23
N MET A 99 -27.33 -16.86 -4.21
CA MET A 99 -27.48 -16.27 -5.54
C MET A 99 -28.21 -14.93 -5.47
N PRO A 100 -27.62 -13.82 -5.95
CA PRO A 100 -28.33 -12.55 -6.02
C PRO A 100 -29.41 -12.61 -7.10
N VAL A 101 -30.36 -11.68 -7.05
CA VAL A 101 -31.29 -11.50 -8.17
C VAL A 101 -30.55 -10.80 -9.31
N ILE A 102 -30.35 -11.51 -10.42
CA ILE A 102 -29.55 -11.04 -11.54
C ILE A 102 -30.45 -10.36 -12.58
N LYS A 103 -30.26 -9.06 -12.77
CA LYS A 103 -30.97 -8.28 -13.80
C LYS A 103 -30.00 -7.38 -14.56
N GLN A 104 -30.35 -7.05 -15.79
CA GLN A 104 -29.68 -6.03 -16.60
C GLN A 104 -30.58 -4.79 -16.66
N CYS A 105 -30.02 -3.63 -16.32
CA CYS A 105 -30.67 -2.34 -16.56
C CYS A 105 -30.10 -1.72 -17.83
N ILE A 106 -30.98 -1.32 -18.74
CA ILE A 106 -30.62 -0.74 -20.03
C ILE A 106 -30.80 0.77 -19.96
N ILE A 107 -29.72 1.50 -20.23
CA ILE A 107 -29.64 2.95 -20.06
C ILE A 107 -29.28 3.58 -21.41
N GLY A 108 -30.11 4.47 -21.93
CA GLY A 108 -29.83 5.26 -23.12
C GLY A 108 -29.04 6.53 -22.79
N ARG A 109 -28.18 6.95 -23.72
CA ARG A 109 -27.40 8.17 -23.64
C ARG A 109 -28.32 9.39 -23.60
N GLY A 110 -28.15 10.22 -22.57
CA GLY A 110 -28.88 11.47 -22.42
C GLY A 110 -28.45 12.54 -23.43
N PRO A 111 -29.30 13.55 -23.72
CA PRO A 111 -29.01 14.60 -24.69
C PRO A 111 -27.81 15.49 -24.29
N ASN A 112 -27.52 15.59 -22.98
CA ASN A 112 -26.42 16.41 -22.45
C ASN A 112 -25.07 15.67 -22.42
N THR A 113 -25.01 14.46 -22.98
CA THR A 113 -23.81 13.63 -23.02
C THR A 113 -23.24 13.65 -24.43
N ARG A 114 -22.07 14.26 -24.64
CA ARG A 114 -21.50 14.55 -25.97
C ARG A 114 -21.28 13.31 -26.83
N ASP A 115 -20.60 12.31 -26.29
CA ASP A 115 -20.10 11.14 -27.00
C ASP A 115 -20.13 9.88 -26.10
N GLN A 116 -19.67 8.75 -26.64
CA GLN A 116 -19.63 7.47 -25.93
C GLN A 116 -18.71 7.52 -24.70
N ASP A 117 -17.55 8.17 -24.79
CA ASP A 117 -16.60 8.28 -23.67
C ASP A 117 -17.17 9.13 -22.53
N ALA A 118 -17.85 10.23 -22.85
CA ALA A 118 -18.61 11.01 -21.88
C ALA A 118 -19.74 10.20 -21.24
N PHE A 119 -20.34 9.27 -22.01
CA PHE A 119 -21.37 8.39 -21.48
C PHE A 119 -20.81 7.34 -20.52
N GLU A 120 -19.67 6.71 -20.83
CA GLU A 120 -18.94 5.82 -19.92
C GLU A 120 -18.60 6.53 -18.58
N ARG A 121 -18.14 7.79 -18.64
CA ARG A 121 -17.90 8.60 -17.44
C ARG A 121 -19.19 8.81 -16.64
N LYS A 122 -20.31 9.13 -17.30
CA LYS A 122 -21.59 9.38 -16.62
C LYS A 122 -22.16 8.13 -15.96
N ILE A 123 -22.08 6.97 -16.60
CA ILE A 123 -22.56 5.72 -16.00
C ILE A 123 -21.65 5.25 -14.84
N LEU A 124 -20.34 5.52 -14.89
CA LEU A 124 -19.45 5.37 -13.74
C LEU A 124 -19.92 6.22 -12.56
N VAL A 125 -20.24 7.49 -12.79
CA VAL A 125 -20.74 8.42 -11.77
C VAL A 125 -22.06 7.94 -11.15
N ILE A 126 -23.01 7.50 -11.97
CA ILE A 126 -24.29 6.91 -11.51
C ILE A 126 -24.02 5.68 -10.64
N ARG A 127 -23.13 4.79 -11.07
CA ARG A 127 -22.78 3.56 -10.34
C ARG A 127 -22.15 3.88 -8.98
N LYS A 128 -21.19 4.81 -8.92
CA LYS A 128 -20.53 5.23 -7.67
C LYS A 128 -21.51 5.89 -6.70
N GLN A 129 -22.34 6.81 -7.17
CA GLN A 129 -23.40 7.42 -6.35
C GLN A 129 -24.39 6.38 -5.80
N THR A 130 -24.67 5.33 -6.56
CA THR A 130 -25.55 4.24 -6.13
C THR A 130 -24.90 3.34 -5.09
N GLN A 131 -23.63 2.94 -5.29
CA GLN A 131 -22.98 1.90 -4.47
C GLN A 131 -22.28 2.43 -3.21
N ASN A 132 -21.67 3.61 -3.27
CA ASN A 132 -20.88 4.16 -2.15
C ASN A 132 -21.68 4.32 -0.84
N PRO A 133 -22.94 4.83 -0.84
CA PRO A 133 -23.66 5.06 0.41
C PRO A 133 -24.35 3.80 0.97
N LEU A 134 -24.28 2.64 0.31
CA LEU A 134 -25.09 1.46 0.66
C LEU A 134 -24.90 1.00 2.11
N ALA A 135 -23.66 0.95 2.60
CA ALA A 135 -23.38 0.52 3.98
C ALA A 135 -24.00 1.46 5.04
N GLN A 136 -23.98 2.77 4.77
CA GLN A 136 -24.60 3.76 5.65
C GLN A 136 -26.13 3.71 5.54
N LEU A 137 -26.66 3.54 4.33
CA LEU A 137 -28.09 3.42 4.06
C LEU A 137 -28.69 2.15 4.67
N GLU A 138 -27.98 1.02 4.61
CA GLU A 138 -28.38 -0.25 5.24
C GLU A 138 -28.63 -0.05 6.74
N LYS A 139 -27.66 0.54 7.45
CA LYS A 139 -27.78 0.87 8.88
C LYS A 139 -28.91 1.86 9.16
N LYS A 140 -28.95 2.97 8.41
CA LYS A 140 -29.92 4.06 8.62
C LYS A 140 -31.37 3.64 8.34
N ARG A 141 -31.59 2.81 7.33
CA ARG A 141 -32.92 2.38 6.87
C ARG A 141 -33.34 1.03 7.44
N LYS A 142 -32.44 0.32 8.14
CA LYS A 142 -32.66 -1.04 8.65
C LYS A 142 -33.09 -2.00 7.53
N LEU A 143 -32.39 -1.93 6.40
CA LEU A 143 -32.61 -2.78 5.22
C LEU A 143 -31.45 -3.79 5.10
N PRO A 144 -31.48 -4.89 5.86
CA PRO A 144 -30.39 -5.87 5.84
C PRO A 144 -30.18 -6.42 4.43
N GLY A 145 -28.92 -6.57 4.03
CA GLY A 145 -28.55 -7.10 2.72
C GLY A 145 -28.59 -6.08 1.59
N LEU A 146 -28.88 -4.80 1.85
CA LEU A 146 -28.76 -3.74 0.83
C LEU A 146 -27.33 -3.63 0.26
N THR A 147 -26.32 -3.89 1.08
CA THR A 147 -24.90 -3.99 0.69
C THR A 147 -24.59 -5.13 -0.29
N GLN A 148 -25.53 -6.05 -0.52
CA GLN A 148 -25.41 -7.09 -1.56
C GLN A 148 -25.55 -6.51 -2.98
N LEU A 149 -26.06 -5.28 -3.14
CA LEU A 149 -26.11 -4.61 -4.43
C LEU A 149 -24.71 -4.45 -5.02
N TYR A 150 -24.44 -5.20 -6.09
CA TYR A 150 -23.18 -5.15 -6.81
C TYR A 150 -23.42 -5.09 -8.31
N MET A 151 -22.65 -4.26 -9.01
CA MET A 151 -22.72 -4.16 -10.47
C MET A 151 -21.43 -4.70 -11.08
N PRO A 152 -21.41 -5.97 -11.58
CA PRO A 152 -20.24 -6.54 -12.25
C PRO A 152 -19.71 -5.68 -13.38
N SER A 153 -20.60 -5.09 -14.18
CA SER A 153 -20.26 -4.18 -15.27
C SER A 153 -21.37 -3.13 -15.43
N VAL A 154 -20.97 -1.92 -15.81
CA VAL A 154 -21.87 -0.86 -16.27
C VAL A 154 -21.13 -0.17 -17.40
N SER A 155 -21.42 -0.58 -18.65
CA SER A 155 -20.66 -0.11 -19.81
C SER A 155 -21.53 -0.09 -21.07
N THR A 156 -21.13 0.72 -22.05
CA THR A 156 -21.62 0.73 -23.43
C THR A 156 -20.86 -0.27 -24.31
N ARG A 157 -19.74 -0.81 -23.83
CA ARG A 157 -18.80 -1.62 -24.62
C ARG A 157 -18.74 -3.07 -24.19
N THR A 158 -18.78 -3.33 -22.88
CA THR A 158 -18.57 -4.67 -22.32
C THR A 158 -19.68 -5.09 -21.37
N VAL A 159 -19.84 -6.39 -21.20
CA VAL A 159 -20.71 -6.99 -20.19
C VAL A 159 -20.00 -8.17 -19.52
N VAL A 160 -20.15 -8.27 -18.20
CA VAL A 160 -19.49 -9.30 -17.38
C VAL A 160 -20.52 -10.32 -16.90
N TYR A 161 -20.34 -11.58 -17.32
CA TYR A 161 -21.10 -12.73 -16.84
C TYR A 161 -20.23 -13.51 -15.86
N LYS A 162 -20.53 -13.41 -14.57
CA LYS A 162 -19.77 -14.08 -13.51
C LYS A 162 -20.63 -14.59 -12.39
N GLY A 163 -20.09 -15.43 -11.53
CA GLY A 163 -20.78 -15.88 -10.34
C GLY A 163 -19.93 -16.79 -9.47
N LEU A 164 -20.54 -17.25 -8.38
CA LEU A 164 -19.96 -18.29 -7.53
C LEU A 164 -20.12 -19.67 -8.20
N LEU A 165 -19.46 -19.83 -9.35
CA LEU A 165 -19.61 -20.94 -10.28
C LEU A 165 -18.26 -21.63 -10.50
N LEU A 166 -18.30 -22.91 -10.85
CA LEU A 166 -17.17 -23.60 -11.46
C LEU A 166 -16.97 -23.09 -12.90
N ALA A 167 -15.75 -23.22 -13.44
CA ALA A 167 -15.44 -22.70 -14.77
C ALA A 167 -16.37 -23.26 -15.87
N HIS A 168 -16.64 -24.56 -15.85
CA HIS A 168 -17.55 -25.21 -16.82
C HIS A 168 -19.03 -24.86 -16.60
N GLN A 169 -19.40 -24.33 -15.42
CA GLN A 169 -20.79 -23.96 -15.11
C GLN A 169 -21.16 -22.58 -15.64
N VAL A 170 -20.20 -21.75 -16.07
CA VAL A 170 -20.48 -20.39 -16.56
C VAL A 170 -21.38 -20.42 -17.79
N GLU A 171 -21.06 -21.29 -18.76
CA GLU A 171 -21.85 -21.48 -19.98
C GLU A 171 -23.21 -22.10 -19.69
N SER A 172 -23.27 -23.11 -18.81
CA SER A 172 -24.53 -23.80 -18.50
C SER A 172 -25.49 -22.93 -17.67
N PHE A 173 -24.95 -22.03 -16.84
CA PHE A 173 -25.73 -21.16 -15.97
C PHE A 173 -26.35 -19.98 -16.70
N TYR A 174 -25.62 -19.30 -17.59
CA TYR A 174 -26.12 -18.13 -18.32
C TYR A 174 -26.60 -18.53 -19.72
N ASP A 175 -27.91 -18.56 -19.93
CA ASP A 175 -28.49 -18.95 -21.24
C ASP A 175 -28.05 -18.03 -22.37
N ASP A 176 -27.80 -16.75 -22.05
CA ASP A 176 -27.28 -15.76 -22.99
C ASP A 176 -25.99 -16.22 -23.67
N LEU A 177 -25.10 -16.91 -22.94
CA LEU A 177 -23.81 -17.36 -23.50
C LEU A 177 -23.96 -18.54 -24.47
N ARG A 178 -25.13 -19.22 -24.47
CA ARG A 178 -25.47 -20.32 -25.38
C ARG A 178 -26.30 -19.84 -26.57
N ASP A 179 -26.80 -18.61 -26.54
CA ASP A 179 -27.57 -18.03 -27.63
C ASP A 179 -26.65 -17.69 -28.80
N PRO A 180 -26.90 -18.19 -30.04
CA PRO A 180 -26.11 -17.87 -31.21
C PRO A 180 -26.06 -16.37 -31.57
N LEU A 181 -26.97 -15.54 -31.03
CA LEU A 181 -26.95 -14.09 -31.18
C LEU A 181 -25.90 -13.40 -30.31
N THR A 182 -25.26 -14.13 -29.39
CA THR A 182 -24.17 -13.64 -28.55
C THR A 182 -22.85 -13.75 -29.31
N GLU A 183 -22.52 -12.69 -30.02
CA GLU A 183 -21.27 -12.54 -30.77
C GLU A 183 -20.33 -11.56 -30.06
N SER A 184 -19.02 -11.83 -30.08
CA SER A 184 -17.99 -10.96 -29.51
C SER A 184 -16.64 -11.18 -30.19
N ALA A 185 -15.87 -10.11 -30.43
CA ALA A 185 -14.52 -10.22 -30.97
C ALA A 185 -13.46 -10.51 -29.89
N LEU A 186 -13.80 -10.28 -28.62
CA LEU A 186 -12.94 -10.59 -27.47
C LEU A 186 -13.67 -11.41 -26.42
N CYS A 187 -12.94 -12.22 -25.66
CA CYS A 187 -13.45 -12.90 -24.48
C CYS A 187 -12.35 -12.97 -23.43
N LEU A 188 -12.60 -12.37 -22.26
CA LEU A 188 -11.71 -12.43 -21.11
C LEU A 188 -12.32 -13.35 -20.06
N VAL A 189 -11.66 -14.48 -19.78
CA VAL A 189 -12.14 -15.49 -18.82
C VAL A 189 -11.26 -15.54 -17.58
N HIS A 190 -11.86 -15.87 -16.44
CA HIS A 190 -11.09 -16.08 -15.21
C HIS A 190 -11.77 -17.10 -14.28
N GLN A 191 -10.93 -17.93 -13.65
CA GLN A 191 -11.31 -18.80 -12.55
C GLN A 191 -10.49 -18.42 -11.32
N ARG A 192 -11.18 -18.18 -10.21
CA ARG A 192 -10.58 -17.70 -8.97
C ARG A 192 -10.18 -18.86 -8.05
N PHE A 193 -9.14 -18.62 -7.25
CA PHE A 193 -8.79 -19.41 -6.06
C PHE A 193 -8.68 -18.43 -4.89
N SER A 194 -9.38 -18.69 -3.79
CA SER A 194 -9.49 -17.78 -2.65
C SER A 194 -8.70 -18.32 -1.45
N THR A 195 -7.60 -17.67 -1.10
CA THR A 195 -6.81 -17.99 0.10
C THR A 195 -7.21 -17.15 1.32
N ASN A 196 -7.66 -15.91 1.10
CA ASN A 196 -7.78 -14.90 2.17
C ASN A 196 -9.21 -14.39 2.41
N THR A 197 -10.18 -14.78 1.56
CA THR A 197 -11.55 -14.25 1.65
C THR A 197 -12.58 -15.37 1.55
N PHE A 198 -13.75 -15.20 2.15
CA PHE A 198 -14.86 -16.11 1.91
C PHE A 198 -15.38 -15.94 0.46
N PRO A 199 -15.55 -17.04 -0.29
CA PRO A 199 -16.10 -16.98 -1.64
C PRO A 199 -17.45 -16.28 -1.68
N SER A 200 -17.65 -15.41 -2.67
CA SER A 200 -18.93 -14.73 -2.88
C SER A 200 -19.09 -14.33 -4.34
N TRP A 201 -20.34 -14.23 -4.79
CA TRP A 201 -20.70 -13.85 -6.16
C TRP A 201 -20.02 -12.56 -6.63
N ARG A 202 -19.91 -11.55 -5.75
CA ARG A 202 -19.30 -10.26 -6.08
C ARG A 202 -17.78 -10.34 -6.33
N LEU A 203 -17.09 -11.27 -5.65
CA LEU A 203 -15.63 -11.42 -5.69
C LEU A 203 -15.14 -12.31 -6.85
N ALA A 204 -16.06 -12.97 -7.57
CA ALA A 204 -15.72 -13.63 -8.82
C ALA A 204 -15.12 -12.63 -9.82
N HIS A 205 -14.25 -13.11 -10.69
CA HIS A 205 -13.68 -12.34 -11.79
C HIS A 205 -14.42 -12.69 -13.10
N PRO A 206 -14.26 -11.89 -14.18
CA PRO A 206 -13.54 -10.62 -14.25
C PRO A 206 -14.14 -9.47 -13.43
N TYR A 207 -13.35 -8.42 -13.23
CA TYR A 207 -13.83 -7.10 -12.81
C TYR A 207 -14.23 -6.27 -14.04
N ARG A 208 -14.27 -4.94 -13.98
CA ARG A 208 -14.85 -4.11 -15.06
C ARG A 208 -13.90 -3.93 -16.23
N PHE A 209 -12.61 -3.87 -15.93
CA PHE A 209 -11.55 -3.75 -16.92
C PHE A 209 -10.61 -4.95 -16.87
N ILE A 210 -10.44 -5.59 -15.70
CA ILE A 210 -9.35 -6.54 -15.50
C ILE A 210 -9.76 -7.94 -15.07
N ALA A 211 -8.91 -8.90 -15.38
CA ALA A 211 -8.78 -10.17 -14.70
C ALA A 211 -7.34 -10.33 -14.21
N HIS A 212 -7.18 -10.58 -12.91
CA HIS A 212 -5.89 -10.61 -12.24
C HIS A 212 -5.63 -11.99 -11.64
N ASN A 213 -4.54 -12.62 -12.08
CA ASN A 213 -3.96 -13.78 -11.43
C ASN A 213 -2.75 -13.31 -10.61
N GLY A 214 -2.87 -13.29 -9.29
CA GLY A 214 -1.85 -12.64 -8.46
C GLY A 214 -2.37 -12.11 -7.14
N GLU A 215 -1.55 -11.31 -6.48
CA GLU A 215 -1.88 -10.57 -5.26
C GLU A 215 -1.14 -9.24 -5.23
N ILE A 216 -1.84 -8.13 -4.97
CA ILE A 216 -1.20 -6.80 -4.82
C ILE A 216 -0.82 -6.59 -3.36
N ASN A 217 0.46 -6.76 -3.04
CA ASN A 217 0.99 -6.72 -1.67
C ASN A 217 1.12 -5.29 -1.10
N THR A 218 1.05 -4.28 -1.96
CA THR A 218 1.10 -2.84 -1.60
C THR A 218 -0.29 -2.20 -1.47
N VAL A 219 -1.37 -2.98 -1.63
CA VAL A 219 -2.75 -2.46 -1.77
C VAL A 219 -3.15 -1.47 -0.67
N ARG A 220 -2.76 -1.71 0.60
CA ARG A 220 -3.13 -0.80 1.70
C ARG A 220 -2.52 0.59 1.51
N GLY A 221 -1.24 0.67 1.15
CA GLY A 221 -0.57 1.94 0.84
C GLY A 221 -1.22 2.64 -0.34
N ASN A 222 -1.48 1.91 -1.42
CA ASN A 222 -2.07 2.49 -2.63
C ASN A 222 -3.48 3.05 -2.35
N VAL A 223 -4.31 2.34 -1.57
CA VAL A 223 -5.64 2.83 -1.18
C VAL A 223 -5.53 4.06 -0.27
N ASN A 224 -4.59 4.09 0.67
CA ASN A 224 -4.35 5.24 1.54
C ASN A 224 -3.92 6.48 0.74
N TRP A 225 -3.00 6.32 -0.21
CA TRP A 225 -2.56 7.41 -1.10
C TRP A 225 -3.68 7.88 -2.04
N MET A 226 -4.49 6.97 -2.57
CA MET A 226 -5.69 7.34 -3.33
C MET A 226 -6.71 8.11 -2.48
N TYR A 227 -6.86 7.79 -1.21
CA TYR A 227 -7.70 8.54 -0.28
C TYR A 227 -7.13 9.94 0.03
N ALA A 228 -5.80 10.04 0.22
CA ALA A 228 -5.11 11.30 0.51
C ALA A 228 -5.26 12.34 -0.64
N ARG A 229 -5.49 11.88 -1.87
CA ARG A 229 -5.73 12.72 -3.07
C ARG A 229 -7.08 13.44 -3.07
N ARG A 230 -7.98 13.19 -2.11
CA ARG A 230 -9.38 13.63 -2.16
C ARG A 230 -9.60 15.12 -2.43
N ARG A 231 -8.77 16.00 -1.87
CA ARG A 231 -8.92 17.46 -2.01
C ARG A 231 -8.02 18.07 -3.09
N THR A 232 -7.11 17.30 -3.67
CA THR A 232 -6.14 17.77 -4.67
C THR A 232 -6.34 17.17 -6.05
N LEU A 233 -7.21 16.16 -6.16
CA LEU A 233 -7.53 15.51 -7.42
C LEU A 233 -8.51 16.38 -8.23
N GLU A 234 -8.09 16.78 -9.42
CA GLU A 234 -8.92 17.56 -10.34
C GLU A 234 -8.88 16.93 -11.73
N SER A 235 -9.98 16.98 -12.48
CA SER A 235 -10.03 16.42 -13.84
C SER A 235 -10.90 17.28 -14.73
N GLU A 236 -10.38 17.69 -15.89
CA GLU A 236 -11.14 18.43 -16.88
C GLU A 236 -12.32 17.62 -17.45
N LEU A 237 -12.16 16.30 -17.57
CA LEU A 237 -13.17 15.41 -18.15
C LEU A 237 -14.28 15.01 -17.18
N LEU A 238 -13.96 14.84 -15.90
CA LEU A 238 -14.93 14.49 -14.85
C LEU A 238 -15.54 15.74 -14.20
N GLY A 239 -14.79 16.84 -14.11
CA GLY A 239 -15.24 18.09 -13.50
C GLY A 239 -15.90 17.88 -12.14
N ALA A 240 -17.06 18.51 -11.95
CA ALA A 240 -17.84 18.43 -10.71
C ALA A 240 -18.40 17.02 -10.41
N ASP A 241 -18.38 16.08 -11.36
CA ASP A 241 -18.81 14.72 -11.09
C ASP A 241 -17.81 13.95 -10.22
N LEU A 242 -16.54 14.35 -10.20
CA LEU A 242 -15.50 13.71 -9.40
C LEU A 242 -15.86 13.68 -7.91
N ASP A 243 -16.40 14.79 -7.40
CA ASP A 243 -16.84 14.91 -6.00
C ASP A 243 -17.97 13.93 -5.63
N LYS A 244 -18.81 13.57 -6.61
CA LYS A 244 -19.93 12.64 -6.42
C LYS A 244 -19.49 11.18 -6.30
N MET A 245 -18.25 10.86 -6.70
CA MET A 245 -17.75 9.49 -6.79
C MET A 245 -17.01 9.00 -5.54
N TRP A 246 -16.83 9.84 -4.51
CA TRP A 246 -16.09 9.47 -3.31
C TRP A 246 -16.87 8.50 -2.39
N PRO A 247 -16.19 7.52 -1.76
CA PRO A 247 -14.78 7.15 -1.97
C PRO A 247 -14.55 6.48 -3.34
N LEU A 248 -13.46 6.86 -4.02
CA LEU A 248 -13.09 6.29 -5.32
C LEU A 248 -12.76 4.79 -5.20
N ILE A 249 -11.99 4.44 -4.16
CA ILE A 249 -11.69 3.06 -3.79
C ILE A 249 -12.14 2.86 -2.33
N PRO A 250 -13.27 2.18 -2.10
CA PRO A 250 -13.69 1.86 -0.73
C PRO A 250 -12.68 0.94 -0.03
N HIS A 251 -12.35 1.22 1.24
CA HIS A 251 -11.52 0.33 2.06
C HIS A 251 -12.19 -1.04 2.25
N GLY A 252 -11.39 -2.10 2.38
CA GLY A 252 -11.87 -3.47 2.63
C GLY A 252 -12.38 -4.21 1.38
N GLN A 253 -12.15 -3.68 0.18
CA GLN A 253 -12.31 -4.43 -1.06
C GLN A 253 -11.13 -5.38 -1.28
N SER A 254 -11.29 -6.38 -2.17
CA SER A 254 -10.15 -7.21 -2.56
C SER A 254 -9.13 -6.36 -3.33
N ASP A 255 -7.88 -6.75 -3.26
CA ASP A 255 -6.76 -6.15 -3.99
C ASP A 255 -7.06 -5.89 -5.49
N THR A 256 -7.63 -6.87 -6.17
CA THR A 256 -7.99 -6.78 -7.58
C THR A 256 -9.10 -5.76 -7.83
N ALA A 257 -10.08 -5.67 -6.92
CA ALA A 257 -11.10 -4.65 -7.03
C ALA A 257 -10.48 -3.26 -6.88
N CYS A 258 -9.54 -3.09 -5.95
CA CYS A 258 -8.86 -1.81 -5.74
C CYS A 258 -8.12 -1.34 -7.00
N ILE A 259 -7.33 -2.21 -7.64
CA ILE A 259 -6.60 -1.84 -8.87
C ILE A 259 -7.54 -1.65 -10.07
N ASP A 260 -8.64 -2.40 -10.18
CA ASP A 260 -9.68 -2.17 -11.20
C ASP A 260 -10.32 -0.78 -11.06
N ASN A 261 -10.62 -0.34 -9.84
CA ASN A 261 -11.13 1.02 -9.59
C ASN A 261 -10.08 2.11 -9.91
N ALA A 262 -8.80 1.85 -9.62
CA ALA A 262 -7.72 2.78 -9.94
C ALA A 262 -7.55 2.92 -11.46
N LEU A 263 -7.56 1.81 -12.19
CA LEU A 263 -7.50 1.79 -13.65
C LEU A 263 -8.70 2.52 -14.27
N GLU A 264 -9.90 2.21 -13.81
CA GLU A 264 -11.12 2.85 -14.28
C GLU A 264 -11.12 4.36 -14.04
N LEU A 265 -10.56 4.83 -12.92
CA LEU A 265 -10.38 6.27 -12.66
C LEU A 265 -9.41 6.91 -13.65
N LEU A 266 -8.25 6.28 -13.90
CA LEU A 266 -7.25 6.82 -14.84
C LEU A 266 -7.83 6.90 -16.25
N VAL A 267 -8.50 5.85 -16.72
CA VAL A 267 -9.15 5.83 -18.03
C VAL A 267 -10.28 6.88 -18.10
N ALA A 268 -11.12 6.97 -17.06
CA ALA A 268 -12.14 8.01 -16.98
C ALA A 268 -11.54 9.43 -16.92
N GLY A 269 -10.35 9.59 -16.36
CA GLY A 269 -9.58 10.82 -16.32
C GLY A 269 -8.89 11.17 -17.64
N GLY A 270 -8.92 10.29 -18.65
CA GLY A 270 -8.43 10.55 -20.01
C GLY A 270 -7.15 9.84 -20.38
N TYR A 271 -6.56 9.03 -19.49
CA TYR A 271 -5.38 8.24 -19.85
C TYR A 271 -5.74 7.11 -20.83
N PRO A 272 -4.94 6.89 -21.89
CA PRO A 272 -5.05 5.68 -22.69
C PRO A 272 -4.88 4.43 -21.82
N LEU A 273 -5.56 3.33 -22.17
CA LEU A 273 -5.58 2.11 -21.37
C LEU A 273 -4.16 1.56 -21.08
N ALA A 274 -3.31 1.49 -22.10
CA ALA A 274 -1.92 1.03 -21.95
C ALA A 274 -1.09 1.97 -21.06
N HIS A 275 -1.31 3.29 -21.16
CA HIS A 275 -0.63 4.29 -20.33
C HIS A 275 -1.02 4.14 -18.86
N ALA A 276 -2.32 4.03 -18.57
CA ALA A 276 -2.80 3.81 -17.21
C ALA A 276 -2.22 2.52 -16.59
N MET A 277 -2.11 1.44 -17.38
CA MET A 277 -1.46 0.20 -16.93
C MET A 277 0.04 0.38 -16.66
N MET A 278 0.76 1.13 -17.49
CA MET A 278 2.19 1.45 -17.27
C MET A 278 2.43 2.36 -16.06
N MET A 279 1.43 3.17 -15.66
CA MET A 279 1.49 3.96 -14.43
C MET A 279 1.24 3.11 -13.18
N LEU A 280 0.26 2.19 -13.24
CA LEU A 280 -0.09 1.32 -12.11
C LEU A 280 0.98 0.23 -11.89
N ILE A 281 1.47 -0.38 -12.96
CA ILE A 281 2.47 -1.47 -12.94
C ILE A 281 3.68 -1.07 -13.79
N PRO A 282 4.51 -0.14 -13.30
CA PRO A 282 5.69 0.32 -14.03
C PRO A 282 6.81 -0.71 -14.00
N GLU A 283 7.63 -0.70 -15.04
CA GLU A 283 8.84 -1.49 -15.12
C GLU A 283 9.87 -1.11 -14.05
N ALA A 284 10.83 -1.99 -13.79
CA ALA A 284 12.02 -1.64 -13.04
C ALA A 284 12.90 -0.68 -13.87
N TRP A 285 12.70 0.62 -13.65
CA TRP A 285 13.39 1.71 -14.36
C TRP A 285 14.58 2.26 -13.56
N ALA A 286 14.45 2.35 -12.23
CA ALA A 286 15.48 2.87 -11.35
C ALA A 286 16.72 1.97 -11.39
N GLY A 287 17.89 2.56 -11.63
CA GLY A 287 19.15 1.80 -11.67
C GLY A 287 19.33 0.87 -12.87
N ASN A 288 18.46 0.91 -13.89
CA ASN A 288 18.59 0.07 -15.09
C ASN A 288 19.42 0.78 -16.19
N PRO A 289 20.69 0.41 -16.42
CA PRO A 289 21.55 1.10 -17.39
C PRO A 289 21.19 0.79 -18.85
N LEU A 290 20.40 -0.26 -19.11
CA LEU A 290 20.02 -0.69 -20.47
C LEU A 290 18.75 -0.01 -20.97
N MET A 291 18.01 0.70 -20.10
CA MET A 291 16.79 1.40 -20.47
C MET A 291 17.11 2.69 -21.22
N ASP A 292 16.41 2.91 -22.35
CA ASP A 292 16.48 4.15 -23.12
C ASP A 292 16.12 5.39 -22.25
N HIS A 293 16.78 6.52 -22.52
CA HIS A 293 16.66 7.72 -21.71
C HIS A 293 15.25 8.31 -21.71
N LYS A 294 14.54 8.29 -22.85
CA LYS A 294 13.18 8.81 -22.93
C LYS A 294 12.22 7.95 -22.14
N ARG A 295 12.37 6.62 -22.24
CA ARG A 295 11.57 5.66 -21.46
C ARG A 295 11.83 5.76 -19.96
N ARG A 296 13.09 5.97 -19.56
CA ARG A 296 13.44 6.24 -18.15
C ARG A 296 12.76 7.52 -17.67
N SER A 297 12.87 8.61 -18.44
CA SER A 297 12.26 9.90 -18.12
C SER A 297 10.73 9.79 -18.00
N PHE A 298 10.08 9.00 -18.86
CA PHE A 298 8.66 8.70 -18.75
C PHE A 298 8.33 8.07 -17.40
N TYR A 299 9.04 7.01 -16.99
CA TYR A 299 8.74 6.33 -15.72
C TYR A 299 9.08 7.18 -14.50
N GLU A 300 10.18 7.93 -14.54
CA GLU A 300 10.60 8.84 -13.47
C GLU A 300 9.54 9.93 -13.23
N TYR A 301 9.01 10.53 -14.31
CA TYR A 301 7.92 11.50 -14.22
C TYR A 301 6.66 10.92 -13.57
N HIS A 302 6.27 9.70 -13.98
CA HIS A 302 5.05 9.05 -13.48
C HIS A 302 5.20 8.46 -12.08
N ALA A 303 6.42 8.11 -11.63
CA ALA A 303 6.66 7.61 -10.28
C ALA A 303 6.27 8.63 -9.19
N ALA A 304 6.32 9.92 -9.53
CA ALA A 304 5.87 10.99 -8.65
C ALA A 304 4.34 11.21 -8.67
N LEU A 305 3.65 10.73 -9.70
CA LEU A 305 2.20 10.81 -9.84
C LEU A 305 1.52 9.60 -9.19
N MET A 306 2.03 8.40 -9.42
CA MET A 306 1.43 7.13 -8.99
C MET A 306 2.51 6.22 -8.41
N GLU A 307 2.34 5.83 -7.15
CA GLU A 307 3.10 4.76 -6.54
C GLU A 307 2.79 3.39 -7.19
N PRO A 308 3.78 2.52 -7.41
CA PRO A 308 3.55 1.22 -8.02
C PRO A 308 2.57 0.34 -7.22
N TRP A 309 1.63 -0.28 -7.93
CA TRP A 309 0.76 -1.33 -7.41
C TRP A 309 1.47 -2.69 -7.53
N ASP A 310 2.43 -2.89 -6.62
CA ASP A 310 3.34 -4.04 -6.62
C ASP A 310 2.73 -5.33 -6.07
N GLY A 311 3.38 -6.45 -6.40
CA GLY A 311 3.00 -7.81 -6.05
C GLY A 311 2.97 -8.74 -7.27
N PRO A 312 2.93 -10.06 -7.09
CA PRO A 312 2.82 -11.00 -8.21
C PRO A 312 1.57 -10.71 -9.01
N ALA A 313 1.68 -10.42 -10.29
CA ALA A 313 0.53 -10.06 -11.10
C ALA A 313 0.70 -10.53 -12.55
N SER A 314 -0.28 -11.29 -13.03
CA SER A 314 -0.58 -11.44 -14.45
C SER A 314 -1.96 -10.85 -14.67
N ILE A 315 -2.00 -9.67 -15.27
CA ILE A 315 -3.23 -8.91 -15.48
C ILE A 315 -3.55 -8.90 -16.96
N ALA A 316 -4.70 -9.47 -17.30
CA ALA A 316 -5.34 -9.21 -18.57
C ALA A 316 -6.37 -8.09 -18.39
N PHE A 317 -6.40 -7.15 -19.32
CA PHE A 317 -7.20 -5.93 -19.21
C PHE A 317 -7.83 -5.55 -20.55
N THR A 318 -8.99 -4.89 -20.52
CA THR A 318 -9.69 -4.43 -21.72
C THR A 318 -10.65 -3.30 -21.39
N ASP A 319 -10.85 -2.39 -22.34
CA ASP A 319 -11.91 -1.37 -22.32
C ASP A 319 -13.02 -1.68 -23.35
N GLY A 320 -12.97 -2.85 -23.98
CA GLY A 320 -13.86 -3.26 -25.07
C GLY A 320 -13.40 -2.88 -26.48
N ARG A 321 -12.44 -1.95 -26.63
CA ARG A 321 -11.81 -1.57 -27.91
C ARG A 321 -10.44 -2.21 -28.07
N GLN A 322 -9.69 -2.26 -26.99
CA GLN A 322 -8.38 -2.90 -26.90
C GLN A 322 -8.42 -4.00 -25.85
N ILE A 323 -7.64 -5.06 -26.05
CA ILE A 323 -7.41 -6.10 -25.04
C ILE A 323 -5.91 -6.33 -24.92
N GLY A 324 -5.42 -6.39 -23.69
CA GLY A 324 -4.01 -6.56 -23.42
C GLY A 324 -3.74 -7.42 -22.20
N ALA A 325 -2.46 -7.74 -22.02
CA ALA A 325 -1.96 -8.40 -20.84
C ALA A 325 -0.60 -7.82 -20.45
N THR A 326 -0.36 -7.68 -19.15
CA THR A 326 0.92 -7.27 -18.58
C THR A 326 1.28 -8.16 -17.39
N LEU A 327 2.57 -8.25 -17.10
CA LEU A 327 3.09 -8.88 -15.89
C LEU A 327 3.58 -7.83 -14.91
N ASP A 328 3.64 -8.20 -13.64
CA ASP A 328 4.40 -7.45 -12.65
C ASP A 328 5.88 -7.30 -13.05
N ARG A 329 6.57 -6.36 -12.42
CA ARG A 329 7.97 -6.04 -12.70
C ARG A 329 8.94 -7.22 -12.57
N ASN A 330 8.57 -8.22 -11.76
CA ASN A 330 9.38 -9.40 -11.49
C ASN A 330 8.94 -10.61 -12.34
N GLY A 331 7.78 -10.53 -12.99
CA GLY A 331 7.17 -11.59 -13.79
C GLY A 331 6.90 -12.87 -12.98
N LEU A 332 6.33 -12.70 -11.79
CA LEU A 332 6.11 -13.77 -10.82
C LEU A 332 4.97 -14.73 -11.20
N ARG A 333 4.20 -14.39 -12.24
CA ARG A 333 3.06 -15.18 -12.74
C ARG A 333 3.25 -15.57 -14.21
N PRO A 334 2.83 -16.80 -14.60
CA PRO A 334 2.98 -17.25 -15.98
C PRO A 334 1.92 -16.61 -16.88
N ALA A 335 2.35 -16.25 -18.09
CA ALA A 335 1.49 -15.80 -19.17
C ALA A 335 2.06 -16.29 -20.51
N ARG A 336 1.28 -17.06 -21.25
CA ARG A 336 1.67 -17.61 -22.56
C ARG A 336 0.60 -17.29 -23.58
N TYR A 337 1.02 -17.05 -24.81
CA TYR A 337 0.08 -16.77 -25.89
C TYR A 337 0.49 -17.47 -27.19
N ILE A 338 -0.52 -17.74 -28.01
CA ILE A 338 -0.39 -18.23 -29.37
C ILE A 338 -1.10 -17.29 -30.34
N VAL A 339 -0.58 -17.20 -31.56
CA VAL A 339 -1.18 -16.50 -32.69
C VAL A 339 -1.35 -17.51 -33.81
N THR A 340 -2.55 -17.59 -34.39
CA THR A 340 -2.88 -18.48 -35.50
C THR A 340 -2.85 -17.76 -36.85
N ASP A 341 -2.88 -18.51 -37.94
CA ASP A 341 -2.94 -18.02 -39.32
C ASP A 341 -4.33 -17.47 -39.72
N ASP A 342 -5.36 -17.77 -38.93
CA ASP A 342 -6.71 -17.20 -39.00
C ASP A 342 -6.93 -16.08 -37.97
N ASP A 343 -5.86 -15.36 -37.62
CA ASP A 343 -5.84 -14.13 -36.81
C ASP A 343 -6.41 -14.24 -35.38
N HIS A 344 -6.50 -15.45 -34.81
CA HIS A 344 -6.84 -15.61 -33.39
C HIS A 344 -5.61 -15.44 -32.51
N VAL A 345 -5.77 -14.67 -31.43
CA VAL A 345 -4.78 -14.56 -30.36
C VAL A 345 -5.36 -15.15 -29.08
N ILE A 346 -4.71 -16.20 -28.57
CA ILE A 346 -5.16 -16.91 -27.37
C ILE A 346 -4.07 -16.77 -26.32
N MET A 347 -4.39 -16.13 -25.21
CA MET A 347 -3.51 -15.98 -24.05
C MET A 347 -4.10 -16.72 -22.85
N ALA A 348 -3.24 -17.43 -22.11
CA ALA A 348 -3.60 -18.06 -20.85
C ALA A 348 -2.40 -18.19 -19.91
N SER A 349 -2.68 -18.56 -18.65
CA SER A 349 -1.65 -18.90 -17.66
C SER A 349 -0.86 -20.16 -18.03
N GLU A 350 -1.42 -21.02 -18.88
CA GLU A 350 -0.80 -22.27 -19.34
C GLU A 350 -0.89 -22.42 -20.86
N SER A 351 0.03 -23.18 -21.44
CA SER A 351 -0.10 -23.63 -22.82
C SER A 351 -1.04 -24.85 -22.87
N GLY A 352 -1.85 -24.97 -23.92
CA GLY A 352 -2.72 -26.15 -24.13
C GLY A 352 -4.12 -26.04 -23.54
N VAL A 353 -4.55 -24.82 -23.19
CA VAL A 353 -5.92 -24.58 -22.70
C VAL A 353 -7.01 -24.81 -23.75
N LEU A 354 -6.67 -24.70 -25.04
CA LEU A 354 -7.56 -24.95 -26.17
C LEU A 354 -6.86 -25.89 -27.18
N PRO A 355 -7.60 -26.81 -27.82
CA PRO A 355 -7.04 -27.74 -28.80
C PRO A 355 -6.85 -27.06 -30.16
N ILE A 356 -5.79 -26.25 -30.29
CA ILE A 356 -5.45 -25.58 -31.54
C ILE A 356 -4.55 -26.48 -32.39
N PRO A 357 -4.88 -26.74 -33.68
CA PRO A 357 -4.02 -27.50 -34.57
C PRO A 357 -2.65 -26.82 -34.73
N GLU A 358 -1.55 -27.55 -34.54
CA GLU A 358 -0.19 -26.98 -34.55
C GLU A 358 0.16 -26.39 -35.93
N GLU A 359 -0.39 -26.91 -37.01
CA GLU A 359 -0.21 -26.38 -38.37
C GLU A 359 -0.78 -24.96 -38.58
N LYS A 360 -1.75 -24.54 -37.73
CA LYS A 360 -2.31 -23.19 -37.75
C LYS A 360 -1.49 -22.19 -36.93
N ILE A 361 -0.57 -22.64 -36.09
CA ILE A 361 0.12 -21.76 -35.13
C ILE A 361 1.28 -21.05 -35.83
N VAL A 362 1.14 -19.73 -35.98
CA VAL A 362 2.19 -18.85 -36.54
C VAL A 362 3.21 -18.48 -35.48
N LYS A 363 2.77 -18.27 -34.22
CA LYS A 363 3.65 -17.87 -33.11
C LYS A 363 3.20 -18.49 -31.80
N LYS A 364 4.16 -18.97 -31.00
CA LYS A 364 3.96 -19.48 -29.63
C LYS A 364 5.00 -18.85 -28.72
N TRP A 365 4.57 -18.05 -27.75
CA TRP A 365 5.48 -17.24 -26.94
C TRP A 365 5.00 -17.06 -25.50
N ARG A 366 5.82 -16.37 -24.69
CA ARG A 366 5.51 -16.00 -23.30
C ARG A 366 5.62 -14.49 -23.09
N LEU A 367 4.81 -13.96 -22.18
CA LEU A 367 4.99 -12.59 -21.71
C LEU A 367 6.21 -12.53 -20.79
N GLN A 368 6.99 -11.45 -20.88
CA GLN A 368 8.22 -11.25 -20.10
C GLN A 368 7.98 -10.16 -19.05
N PRO A 369 8.72 -10.17 -17.93
CA PRO A 369 8.63 -9.10 -16.93
C PRO A 369 8.74 -7.73 -17.59
N GLY A 370 7.84 -6.83 -17.22
CA GLY A 370 7.80 -5.47 -17.74
C GLY A 370 7.31 -5.30 -19.19
N LYS A 371 7.02 -6.37 -19.93
CA LYS A 371 6.46 -6.29 -21.30
C LYS A 371 4.93 -6.35 -21.30
N MET A 372 4.32 -5.73 -22.31
CA MET A 372 2.89 -5.71 -22.54
C MET A 372 2.56 -6.40 -23.88
N LEU A 373 1.50 -7.20 -23.89
CA LEU A 373 0.82 -7.65 -25.10
C LEU A 373 -0.43 -6.77 -25.26
N LEU A 374 -0.59 -6.10 -26.39
CA LEU A 374 -1.77 -5.27 -26.65
C LEU A 374 -2.32 -5.58 -28.06
N ILE A 375 -3.62 -5.79 -28.14
CA ILE A 375 -4.36 -6.02 -29.37
C ILE A 375 -5.38 -4.89 -29.49
N ASP A 376 -5.32 -4.17 -30.60
CA ASP A 376 -6.25 -3.10 -30.91
C ASP A 376 -7.26 -3.61 -31.95
N LEU A 377 -8.53 -3.73 -31.53
CA LEU A 377 -9.59 -4.27 -32.38
C LEU A 377 -10.12 -3.23 -33.37
N GLU A 378 -9.90 -1.94 -33.12
CA GLU A 378 -10.27 -0.87 -34.05
C GLU A 378 -9.24 -0.77 -35.19
N GLN A 379 -7.95 -0.98 -34.89
CA GLN A 379 -6.88 -1.06 -35.88
C GLN A 379 -6.73 -2.46 -36.52
N GLY A 380 -7.29 -3.51 -35.88
CA GLY A 380 -7.20 -4.89 -36.35
C GLY A 380 -5.79 -5.47 -36.31
N ARG A 381 -4.96 -5.08 -35.32
CA ARG A 381 -3.56 -5.55 -35.23
C ARG A 381 -3.06 -5.70 -33.80
N ILE A 382 -2.01 -6.50 -33.64
CA ILE A 382 -1.21 -6.57 -32.42
C ILE A 382 -0.24 -5.38 -32.40
N ILE A 383 -0.23 -4.61 -31.32
CA ILE A 383 0.71 -3.50 -31.12
C ILE A 383 1.92 -4.04 -30.35
N ASP A 384 3.12 -3.79 -30.89
CA ASP A 384 4.37 -4.25 -30.26
C ASP A 384 4.69 -3.45 -28.98
N ASP A 385 5.30 -4.11 -27.99
CA ASP A 385 5.70 -3.51 -26.71
C ASP A 385 6.59 -2.27 -26.91
N GLU A 386 7.55 -2.33 -27.84
CA GLU A 386 8.44 -1.21 -28.13
C GLU A 386 7.68 -0.05 -28.80
N GLU A 387 6.68 -0.34 -29.63
CA GLU A 387 5.84 0.68 -30.25
C GLU A 387 5.00 1.41 -29.21
N ILE A 388 4.34 0.68 -28.29
CA ILE A 388 3.55 1.27 -27.20
C ILE A 388 4.42 2.21 -26.37
N LYS A 389 5.57 1.71 -25.91
CA LYS A 389 6.41 2.43 -24.95
C LYS A 389 7.14 3.59 -25.58
N ARG A 390 7.59 3.46 -26.83
CA ARG A 390 8.17 4.59 -27.56
C ARG A 390 7.13 5.68 -27.78
N THR A 391 5.93 5.32 -28.25
CA THR A 391 4.85 6.29 -28.50
C THR A 391 4.50 7.05 -27.22
N LEU A 392 4.36 6.35 -26.09
CA LEU A 392 4.03 6.99 -24.81
C LEU A 392 5.20 7.80 -24.22
N ALA A 393 6.43 7.33 -24.34
CA ALA A 393 7.62 8.04 -23.86
C ALA A 393 7.96 9.27 -24.73
N GLU A 394 7.49 9.32 -25.97
CA GLU A 394 7.67 10.45 -26.89
C GLU A 394 6.44 11.34 -27.00
N ALA A 395 5.33 10.99 -26.32
CA ALA A 395 4.09 11.76 -26.36
C ALA A 395 4.28 13.18 -25.82
N GLU A 396 5.14 13.33 -24.81
CA GLU A 396 5.42 14.59 -24.14
C GLU A 396 6.92 14.73 -23.86
N PRO A 397 7.45 15.96 -23.68
CA PRO A 397 8.87 16.19 -23.43
C PRO A 397 9.23 15.93 -21.95
N TYR A 398 9.04 14.70 -21.47
CA TYR A 398 9.24 14.33 -20.06
C TYR A 398 10.62 14.68 -19.52
N GLU A 399 11.67 14.52 -20.32
CA GLU A 399 13.03 14.88 -19.91
C GLU A 399 13.16 16.38 -19.60
N GLN A 400 12.51 17.23 -20.40
CA GLN A 400 12.49 18.67 -20.15
C GLN A 400 11.67 18.99 -18.90
N TRP A 401 10.50 18.37 -18.75
CA TRP A 401 9.67 18.54 -17.55
C TRP A 401 10.39 18.13 -16.27
N LEU A 402 11.15 17.04 -16.29
CA LEU A 402 11.97 16.62 -15.16
C LEU A 402 13.07 17.63 -14.86
N LYS A 403 13.79 18.14 -15.88
CA LYS A 403 14.79 19.20 -15.69
C LYS A 403 14.22 20.47 -15.08
N ASP A 404 12.98 20.81 -15.42
CA ASP A 404 12.33 22.04 -14.95
C ASP A 404 11.69 21.89 -13.56
N THR A 405 11.31 20.67 -13.17
CA THR A 405 10.49 20.43 -11.96
C THR A 405 11.15 19.55 -10.90
N GLN A 406 12.20 18.80 -11.21
CA GLN A 406 12.82 17.87 -10.26
C GLN A 406 14.24 18.33 -9.88
N TYR A 407 14.49 18.37 -8.58
CA TYR A 407 15.80 18.64 -8.01
C TYR A 407 16.27 17.41 -7.25
N LYS A 408 17.51 17.01 -7.45
CA LYS A 408 18.14 15.93 -6.69
C LYS A 408 18.94 16.53 -5.55
N LEU A 409 18.67 16.11 -4.32
CA LEU A 409 19.31 16.66 -3.13
C LEU A 409 20.84 16.54 -3.18
N GLU A 410 21.34 15.45 -3.75
CA GLU A 410 22.77 15.15 -3.90
C GLU A 410 23.46 16.09 -4.90
N GLU A 411 22.72 16.67 -5.84
CA GLU A 411 23.24 17.60 -6.86
C GLU A 411 23.19 19.07 -6.39
N LEU A 412 22.46 19.36 -5.30
CA LEU A 412 22.43 20.70 -4.73
C LEU A 412 23.80 21.06 -4.14
N SER A 413 24.26 22.27 -4.46
CA SER A 413 25.50 22.83 -3.95
C SER A 413 25.53 22.78 -2.43
N GLU A 414 26.68 22.42 -1.87
CA GLU A 414 26.91 22.55 -0.44
C GLU A 414 26.79 24.03 -0.05
N LEU A 415 26.07 24.30 1.04
CA LEU A 415 26.00 25.64 1.60
C LEU A 415 27.42 26.07 2.02
N PRO A 416 27.87 27.28 1.66
CA PRO A 416 29.18 27.77 2.09
C PRO A 416 29.21 27.88 3.62
N ASP A 417 30.08 27.12 4.27
CA ASP A 417 30.43 27.15 5.71
C ASP A 417 29.33 27.74 6.61
N GLN A 418 28.13 27.16 6.58
CA GLN A 418 27.20 27.28 7.68
C GLN A 418 27.83 26.47 8.82
N PRO A 419 28.12 27.06 9.99
CA PRO A 419 28.59 26.27 11.12
C PRO A 419 27.50 25.23 11.40
N THR A 420 27.75 23.97 11.03
CA THR A 420 26.98 22.86 11.59
C THR A 420 26.98 23.12 13.08
N PRO A 421 25.82 23.27 13.75
CA PRO A 421 25.78 23.56 15.17
C PRO A 421 26.74 22.56 15.80
N ALA A 422 27.86 23.07 16.34
CA ALA A 422 28.91 22.19 16.81
C ALA A 422 28.21 21.30 17.82
N PRO A 423 28.19 19.96 17.64
CA PRO A 423 27.62 19.10 18.65
C PRO A 423 28.29 19.52 19.96
N SER A 424 27.50 19.69 21.01
CA SER A 424 28.08 19.97 22.31
C SER A 424 29.14 18.90 22.54
N ASN A 425 30.42 19.30 22.48
CA ASN A 425 31.55 18.40 22.70
C ASN A 425 31.63 17.97 24.17
N ASP A 426 30.66 18.38 24.99
CA ASP A 426 30.45 17.88 26.32
C ASP A 426 29.86 16.46 26.26
N PRO A 427 30.64 15.43 26.69
CA PRO A 427 30.17 14.05 26.71
C PRO A 427 28.96 13.84 27.64
N ALA A 428 28.78 14.69 28.65
CA ALA A 428 27.61 14.63 29.53
C ALA A 428 26.32 14.99 28.77
N THR A 429 26.36 16.09 28.00
CA THR A 429 25.23 16.50 27.14
C THR A 429 24.83 15.42 26.11
N LEU A 430 25.78 14.67 25.55
CA LEU A 430 25.48 13.56 24.63
C LEU A 430 24.85 12.37 25.38
N LEU A 431 25.39 12.03 26.55
CA LEU A 431 24.88 10.92 27.37
C LEU A 431 23.43 11.16 27.80
N ASP A 432 23.11 12.37 28.27
CA ASP A 432 21.75 12.72 28.71
C ASP A 432 20.75 12.59 27.55
N ARG A 433 21.11 13.07 26.35
CA ARG A 433 20.27 12.90 25.15
C ARG A 433 20.10 11.42 24.79
N GLN A 434 21.19 10.65 24.76
CA GLN A 434 21.13 9.21 24.50
C GLN A 434 20.18 8.50 25.49
N GLN A 435 20.26 8.83 26.78
CA GLN A 435 19.39 8.27 27.81
C GLN A 435 17.93 8.70 27.64
N ALA A 436 17.67 9.97 27.32
CA ALA A 436 16.32 10.47 27.09
C ALA A 436 15.61 9.75 25.93
N PHE A 437 16.35 9.42 24.86
CA PHE A 437 15.87 8.61 23.73
C PHE A 437 15.99 7.09 23.93
N GLY A 438 16.37 6.66 25.14
CA GLY A 438 16.39 5.25 25.54
C GLY A 438 17.49 4.42 24.89
N TYR A 439 18.63 5.00 24.54
CA TYR A 439 19.80 4.25 24.06
C TYR A 439 20.35 3.37 25.17
N THR A 440 20.72 2.15 24.81
CA THR A 440 21.35 1.19 25.73
C THR A 440 22.77 0.85 25.29
N GLN A 441 23.53 0.21 26.17
CA GLN A 441 24.83 -0.36 25.83
C GLN A 441 24.72 -1.45 24.75
N GLU A 442 23.61 -2.20 24.70
CA GLU A 442 23.37 -3.20 23.66
C GLU A 442 23.14 -2.54 22.29
N ASP A 443 22.44 -1.40 22.23
CA ASP A 443 22.24 -0.67 20.98
C ASP A 443 23.58 -0.24 20.37
N ILE A 444 24.51 0.23 21.22
CA ILE A 444 25.87 0.58 20.79
C ILE A 444 26.61 -0.67 20.33
N GLN A 445 26.69 -1.70 21.19
CA GLN A 445 27.55 -2.86 20.97
C GLN A 445 27.07 -3.77 19.83
N PHE A 446 25.77 -4.01 19.74
CA PHE A 446 25.19 -4.97 18.79
C PHE A 446 24.70 -4.32 17.50
N PHE A 447 24.41 -3.02 17.48
CA PHE A 447 23.93 -2.33 16.28
C PHE A 447 24.90 -1.28 15.74
N LEU A 448 25.15 -0.20 16.50
CA LEU A 448 25.90 0.93 15.97
C LEU A 448 27.37 0.59 15.67
N GLU A 449 28.03 -0.17 16.54
CA GLU A 449 29.43 -0.59 16.32
C GLU A 449 29.61 -1.49 15.07
N PRO A 450 28.82 -2.57 14.87
CA PRO A 450 28.92 -3.37 13.66
C PRO A 450 28.53 -2.57 12.40
N MET A 451 27.45 -1.78 12.45
CA MET A 451 27.05 -0.95 11.31
C MET A 451 28.12 0.07 10.92
N ALA A 452 28.83 0.65 11.90
CA ALA A 452 29.96 1.55 11.66
C ALA A 452 31.13 0.87 10.93
N LYS A 453 31.42 -0.38 11.29
CA LYS A 453 32.58 -1.15 10.79
C LYS A 453 32.30 -1.82 9.45
N GLU A 454 31.16 -2.48 9.33
CA GLU A 454 30.86 -3.41 8.24
C GLU A 454 29.89 -2.82 7.20
N GLY A 455 29.10 -1.82 7.59
CA GLY A 455 28.07 -1.24 6.73
C GLY A 455 27.00 -2.26 6.31
N ASP A 456 26.67 -3.18 7.22
CA ASP A 456 25.61 -4.18 7.07
C ASP A 456 24.75 -4.24 8.34
N ASP A 457 23.54 -4.78 8.19
CA ASP A 457 22.61 -5.00 9.32
C ASP A 457 23.12 -6.18 10.18
N PRO A 458 23.44 -5.97 11.47
CA PRO A 458 24.06 -6.99 12.32
C PRO A 458 23.24 -8.27 12.43
N VAL A 459 23.94 -9.40 12.63
CA VAL A 459 23.34 -10.72 12.76
C VAL A 459 23.37 -11.20 14.21
N GLY A 460 22.22 -11.66 14.69
CA GLY A 460 22.06 -12.34 15.98
C GLY A 460 21.65 -13.81 15.82
N SER A 461 21.44 -14.51 16.94
CA SER A 461 20.94 -15.90 16.96
C SER A 461 20.06 -16.15 18.19
N MET A 462 19.44 -17.34 18.25
CA MET A 462 18.37 -17.70 19.21
C MET A 462 17.06 -16.93 18.98
N GLY A 463 16.00 -17.34 19.68
CA GLY A 463 14.69 -16.69 19.60
C GLY A 463 14.53 -15.58 20.64
N THR A 464 13.59 -14.66 20.41
CA THR A 464 13.19 -13.65 21.40
C THR A 464 12.43 -14.32 22.53
N ASP A 465 13.01 -14.29 23.73
CA ASP A 465 12.43 -14.86 24.95
C ASP A 465 12.17 -13.81 26.05
N THR A 466 12.23 -12.53 25.67
CA THR A 466 11.84 -11.38 26.49
C THR A 466 10.32 -11.15 26.45
N PRO A 467 9.74 -10.42 27.42
CA PRO A 467 8.34 -10.03 27.38
C PRO A 467 7.96 -9.30 26.10
N ILE A 468 6.73 -9.51 25.63
CA ILE A 468 6.13 -8.56 24.68
C ILE A 468 6.05 -7.17 25.33
N ALA A 469 6.18 -6.10 24.54
CA ALA A 469 6.41 -4.74 25.04
C ALA A 469 5.44 -4.32 26.16
N VAL A 470 4.14 -4.58 25.98
CA VAL A 470 3.08 -4.27 26.97
C VAL A 470 3.18 -5.02 28.30
N LEU A 471 3.88 -6.16 28.35
CA LEU A 471 4.10 -6.95 29.56
C LEU A 471 5.45 -6.66 30.23
N SER A 472 6.30 -5.85 29.60
CA SER A 472 7.60 -5.50 30.15
C SER A 472 7.47 -4.55 31.35
N ASN A 473 8.32 -4.75 32.35
CA ASN A 473 8.49 -3.81 33.46
C ASN A 473 9.47 -2.67 33.13
N LYS A 474 10.13 -2.71 31.97
CA LYS A 474 11.02 -1.69 31.45
C LYS A 474 10.24 -0.74 30.54
N SER A 475 10.71 0.51 30.46
CA SER A 475 10.14 1.49 29.54
C SER A 475 10.54 1.11 28.10
N LYS A 476 9.57 0.83 27.23
CA LYS A 476 9.82 0.37 25.86
C LYS A 476 9.62 1.49 24.86
N LEU A 477 10.40 1.49 23.79
CA LEU A 477 10.15 2.39 22.67
C LEU A 477 8.89 1.99 21.93
N LEU A 478 8.19 2.98 21.38
CA LEU A 478 6.91 2.74 20.71
C LEU A 478 7.04 1.79 19.52
N TYR A 479 8.21 1.76 18.85
CA TYR A 479 8.51 0.81 17.78
C TYR A 479 8.29 -0.65 18.19
N ASN A 480 8.58 -1.02 19.44
CA ASN A 480 8.52 -2.40 19.90
C ASN A 480 7.11 -2.99 19.93
N TYR A 481 6.08 -2.15 19.90
CA TYR A 481 4.68 -2.52 19.82
C TYR A 481 4.24 -2.89 18.40
N PHE A 482 5.01 -2.52 17.37
CA PHE A 482 4.71 -2.81 15.97
C PHE A 482 5.51 -4.01 15.46
N LYS A 483 4.83 -5.02 14.93
CA LYS A 483 5.47 -6.21 14.36
C LYS A 483 5.39 -6.15 12.84
N GLN A 484 6.53 -6.37 12.18
CA GLN A 484 6.62 -6.35 10.72
C GLN A 484 5.75 -7.46 10.12
N ASN A 485 4.90 -7.09 9.16
CA ASN A 485 4.14 -8.08 8.41
C ASN A 485 5.07 -8.72 7.36
N PHE A 486 4.83 -9.98 7.05
CA PHE A 486 5.57 -10.71 6.03
C PHE A 486 4.65 -11.64 5.28
N ALA A 487 5.01 -11.91 4.02
CA ALA A 487 4.20 -12.74 3.15
C ALA A 487 4.44 -14.23 3.44
N GLN A 488 3.36 -15.01 3.44
CA GLN A 488 3.40 -16.46 3.56
C GLN A 488 2.38 -17.07 2.59
N VAL A 489 2.84 -17.92 1.66
CA VAL A 489 2.02 -18.67 0.68
C VAL A 489 1.34 -17.80 -0.38
N THR A 490 0.65 -16.73 0.03
CA THR A 490 -0.15 -15.80 -0.79
C THR A 490 0.66 -15.14 -1.90
N ASN A 491 1.83 -14.62 -1.53
CA ASN A 491 2.82 -14.05 -2.43
C ASN A 491 4.24 -14.42 -1.95
N PRO A 492 5.21 -14.54 -2.86
CA PRO A 492 6.59 -14.80 -2.49
C PRO A 492 7.28 -13.50 -1.98
N PRO A 493 8.20 -13.61 -1.01
CA PRO A 493 9.16 -12.55 -0.75
C PRO A 493 10.15 -12.41 -1.92
N ILE A 494 10.83 -11.26 -1.98
CA ILE A 494 11.90 -10.97 -2.96
C ILE A 494 13.26 -11.22 -2.31
N ASP A 495 14.27 -11.63 -3.09
CA ASP A 495 15.65 -11.69 -2.63
C ASP A 495 16.31 -10.30 -2.74
N PRO A 496 16.52 -9.57 -1.62
CA PRO A 496 16.99 -8.19 -1.66
C PRO A 496 18.46 -8.05 -2.07
N ILE A 497 19.18 -9.17 -2.26
CA ILE A 497 20.59 -9.20 -2.65
C ILE A 497 20.72 -9.61 -4.11
N ARG A 498 20.07 -10.71 -4.51
CA ARG A 498 20.18 -11.24 -5.89
C ARG A 498 19.27 -10.53 -6.88
N GLU A 499 18.16 -9.98 -6.40
CA GLU A 499 17.15 -9.29 -7.20
C GLU A 499 17.12 -7.78 -6.84
N GLU A 500 18.23 -7.23 -6.32
CA GLU A 500 18.33 -5.81 -5.94
C GLU A 500 17.96 -4.84 -7.07
N LEU A 501 18.22 -5.21 -8.33
CA LEU A 501 17.93 -4.40 -9.52
C LEU A 501 16.44 -4.08 -9.73
N VAL A 502 15.53 -4.86 -9.15
CA VAL A 502 14.09 -4.57 -9.21
C VAL A 502 13.61 -3.73 -8.03
N MET A 503 14.47 -3.49 -7.03
CA MET A 503 14.14 -2.73 -5.83
C MET A 503 14.65 -1.28 -5.90
N SER A 504 14.04 -0.38 -5.12
CA SER A 504 14.46 1.02 -5.06
C SER A 504 14.13 1.67 -3.71
N LEU A 505 15.10 2.42 -3.19
CA LEU A 505 14.94 3.28 -2.01
C LEU A 505 14.68 4.74 -2.37
N VAL A 506 14.58 5.07 -3.66
CA VAL A 506 14.31 6.44 -4.11
C VAL A 506 13.04 6.96 -3.44
N SER A 507 13.14 8.15 -2.87
CA SER A 507 12.03 8.85 -2.23
C SER A 507 11.88 10.23 -2.84
N MET A 508 10.64 10.70 -2.91
CA MET A 508 10.30 12.01 -3.44
C MET A 508 9.66 12.81 -2.32
N ILE A 509 10.37 13.85 -1.90
CA ILE A 509 9.98 14.75 -0.83
C ILE A 509 9.27 15.95 -1.45
N GLY A 510 8.09 16.26 -0.93
CA GLY A 510 7.34 17.47 -1.27
C GLY A 510 5.96 17.22 -1.88
N PRO A 511 5.39 18.23 -2.53
CA PRO A 511 4.04 18.17 -3.06
C PRO A 511 3.94 17.16 -4.21
N ARG A 512 2.87 16.38 -4.22
CA ARG A 512 2.56 15.45 -5.30
C ARG A 512 1.62 16.13 -6.30
N PRO A 513 1.87 16.06 -7.62
CA PRO A 513 1.00 16.71 -8.59
C PRO A 513 -0.37 16.03 -8.68
N ASN A 514 -1.28 16.75 -9.32
CA ASN A 514 -2.60 16.24 -9.66
C ASN A 514 -2.46 15.01 -10.58
N LEU A 515 -2.96 13.86 -10.11
CA LEU A 515 -2.90 12.58 -10.82
C LEU A 515 -3.65 12.60 -12.16
N LEU A 516 -4.67 13.44 -12.33
CA LEU A 516 -5.46 13.54 -13.56
C LEU A 516 -5.19 14.84 -14.35
N GLY A 517 -4.15 15.59 -13.96
CA GLY A 517 -3.69 16.77 -14.68
C GLY A 517 -2.69 16.36 -15.75
N HIS A 518 -3.11 16.34 -17.02
CA HIS A 518 -2.29 15.98 -18.18
C HIS A 518 -1.23 17.03 -18.56
N GLN A 519 -0.69 17.76 -17.58
CA GLN A 519 0.27 18.85 -17.78
C GLN A 519 1.53 18.61 -16.97
N ALA A 520 2.67 19.16 -17.42
CA ALA A 520 3.98 19.09 -16.77
C ALA A 520 3.95 19.38 -15.26
N GLY A 521 2.97 20.18 -14.83
CA GLY A 521 2.86 20.74 -13.50
C GLY A 521 3.86 21.86 -13.28
N THR A 522 3.54 22.78 -12.38
CA THR A 522 4.48 23.81 -11.88
C THR A 522 5.12 23.41 -10.55
N HIS A 523 4.70 22.27 -10.00
CA HIS A 523 5.11 21.80 -8.68
C HIS A 523 6.50 21.17 -8.75
N LYS A 524 7.44 21.81 -8.06
CA LYS A 524 8.80 21.32 -7.93
C LYS A 524 8.85 20.17 -6.92
N ARG A 525 9.73 19.20 -7.15
CA ARG A 525 9.90 17.97 -6.36
C ARG A 525 11.36 17.77 -5.98
N LEU A 526 11.59 17.35 -4.73
CA LEU A 526 12.92 17.02 -4.25
C LEU A 526 13.09 15.51 -4.23
N GLU A 527 13.91 14.98 -5.12
CA GLU A 527 14.29 13.58 -5.12
C GLU A 527 15.47 13.36 -4.18
N VAL A 528 15.41 12.27 -3.42
CA VAL A 528 16.54 11.71 -2.68
C VAL A 528 16.76 10.26 -3.14
N SER A 529 18.03 9.89 -3.31
CA SER A 529 18.41 8.53 -3.73
C SER A 529 18.01 7.46 -2.72
N GLN A 530 17.90 7.82 -1.44
CA GLN A 530 17.50 6.97 -0.33
C GLN A 530 16.97 7.82 0.85
N PRO A 531 16.14 7.26 1.75
CA PRO A 531 15.38 8.05 2.71
C PRO A 531 16.19 8.49 3.95
N VAL A 532 17.41 8.01 4.18
CA VAL A 532 18.20 8.33 5.39
C VAL A 532 19.11 9.53 5.14
N LEU A 533 18.77 10.69 5.68
CA LEU A 533 19.49 11.95 5.43
C LEU A 533 20.66 12.12 6.39
N THR A 534 21.80 12.61 5.89
CA THR A 534 22.85 13.15 6.78
C THR A 534 22.42 14.49 7.39
N ASN A 535 23.11 14.95 8.43
CA ASN A 535 22.84 16.29 8.99
C ASN A 535 23.06 17.39 7.95
N ALA A 536 24.07 17.23 7.06
CA ALA A 536 24.31 18.17 5.98
C ALA A 536 23.16 18.17 4.95
N ASP A 537 22.64 16.99 4.60
CA ASP A 537 21.49 16.86 3.71
C ASP A 537 20.24 17.51 4.29
N LEU A 538 20.00 17.35 5.59
CA LEU A 538 18.87 18.01 6.27
C LEU A 538 19.02 19.54 6.25
N GLU A 539 20.22 20.07 6.49
CA GLU A 539 20.45 21.52 6.44
C GLU A 539 20.32 22.09 5.02
N LYS A 540 20.66 21.32 3.98
CA LYS A 540 20.33 21.66 2.58
C LYS A 540 18.81 21.77 2.39
N ILE A 541 18.03 20.84 2.95
CA ILE A 541 16.57 20.90 2.92
C ILE A 541 16.06 22.13 3.70
N ARG A 542 16.60 22.41 4.89
CA ARG A 542 16.19 23.56 5.70
C ARG A 542 16.42 24.88 4.95
N SER A 543 17.52 24.99 4.22
CA SER A 543 17.93 26.20 3.47
C SER A 543 17.50 26.20 2.00
N ILE A 544 16.68 25.22 1.57
CA ILE A 544 16.35 25.00 0.17
C ILE A 544 15.65 26.19 -0.51
N SER A 545 14.93 27.00 0.27
CA SER A 545 14.26 28.21 -0.23
C SER A 545 15.26 29.21 -0.81
N GLU A 546 16.44 29.31 -0.21
CA GLU A 546 17.52 30.19 -0.67
C GLU A 546 18.24 29.61 -1.88
N LEU A 547 18.42 28.28 -1.90
CA LEU A 547 19.11 27.57 -2.98
C LEU A 547 18.32 27.53 -4.29
N LEU A 548 16.98 27.50 -4.21
CA LEU A 548 16.11 27.22 -5.36
C LEU A 548 15.08 28.34 -5.64
N ASP A 549 15.39 29.59 -5.26
CA ASP A 549 14.59 30.80 -5.55
C ASP A 549 13.11 30.68 -5.09
N GLY A 550 12.91 30.21 -3.86
CA GLY A 550 11.57 30.08 -3.26
C GLY A 550 10.70 28.93 -3.78
N ALA A 551 11.25 28.04 -4.61
CA ALA A 551 10.63 26.81 -5.08
C ALA A 551 10.07 25.89 -3.99
N PHE A 552 10.83 25.80 -2.90
CA PHE A 552 10.52 24.97 -1.75
C PHE A 552 10.57 25.86 -0.52
N ARG A 553 9.60 25.65 0.37
CA ARG A 553 9.51 26.34 1.64
C ARG A 553 9.38 25.30 2.73
N THR A 554 10.20 25.44 3.74
CA THR A 554 10.29 24.45 4.81
C THR A 554 9.85 25.05 6.12
N ALA A 555 9.14 24.26 6.92
CA ALA A 555 8.81 24.61 8.29
C ALA A 555 9.34 23.51 9.21
N THR A 556 10.09 23.91 10.24
CA THR A 556 10.51 23.01 11.31
C THR A 556 9.48 23.09 12.43
N ILE A 557 8.87 21.97 12.77
CA ILE A 557 7.89 21.82 13.83
C ILE A 557 8.59 21.11 14.99
N ASP A 558 8.63 21.79 16.12
CA ASP A 558 9.21 21.27 17.35
C ASP A 558 8.30 20.20 17.95
N THR A 559 8.79 18.95 18.00
CA THR A 559 8.09 17.80 18.55
C THR A 559 8.52 17.50 19.99
N THR A 560 8.65 18.54 20.81
CA THR A 560 8.86 18.42 22.26
C THR A 560 7.73 19.08 23.05
N TRP A 561 7.62 18.75 24.34
CA TRP A 561 6.70 19.41 25.27
C TRP A 561 7.34 19.71 26.63
N PRO A 562 6.81 20.68 27.41
CA PRO A 562 7.39 21.06 28.69
C PRO A 562 7.41 19.92 29.71
N ALA A 563 8.57 19.67 30.32
CA ALA A 563 8.71 18.63 31.34
C ALA A 563 7.85 18.88 32.59
N ALA A 564 7.51 20.15 32.85
CA ALA A 564 6.62 20.55 33.96
C ALA A 564 5.18 20.01 33.82
N GLU A 565 4.71 19.71 32.61
CA GLU A 565 3.38 19.17 32.35
C GLU A 565 3.32 17.64 32.53
N GLY A 566 4.49 16.98 32.65
CA GLY A 566 4.58 15.55 32.84
C GLY A 566 3.89 14.75 31.73
N ALA A 567 3.22 13.65 32.10
CA ALA A 567 2.59 12.74 31.14
C ALA A 567 1.28 13.30 30.55
N GLU A 568 0.60 14.20 31.27
CA GLU A 568 -0.68 14.77 30.84
C GLU A 568 -0.51 15.73 29.65
N GLY A 569 0.66 16.36 29.50
CA GLY A 569 0.95 17.29 28.39
C GLY A 569 1.10 16.65 27.00
N LEU A 570 1.24 15.32 26.89
CA LEU A 570 1.49 14.67 25.59
C LEU A 570 0.33 14.87 24.61
N GLU A 571 -0.92 14.79 25.06
CA GLU A 571 -2.07 14.92 24.17
C GLU A 571 -2.18 16.33 23.59
N GLU A 572 -2.03 17.36 24.43
CA GLU A 572 -2.03 18.76 24.01
C GLU A 572 -0.86 19.07 23.07
N ALA A 573 0.32 18.49 23.33
CA ALA A 573 1.48 18.63 22.45
C ALA A 573 1.24 18.00 21.06
N LEU A 574 0.55 16.87 20.99
CA LEU A 574 0.16 16.26 19.70
C LEU A 574 -0.84 17.14 18.94
N GLU A 575 -1.82 17.72 19.64
CA GLU A 575 -2.76 18.65 19.02
C GLU A 575 -2.05 19.91 18.51
N ARG A 576 -1.10 20.44 19.29
CA ARG A 576 -0.26 21.58 18.91
C ARG A 576 0.50 21.31 17.61
N ILE A 577 1.26 20.22 17.51
CA ILE A 577 2.04 19.93 16.30
C ILE A 577 1.15 19.65 15.08
N CYS A 578 -0.06 19.09 15.28
CA CYS A 578 -1.02 18.91 14.20
C CYS A 578 -1.59 20.25 13.69
N HIS A 579 -1.85 21.21 14.58
CA HIS A 579 -2.26 22.56 14.22
C HIS A 579 -1.13 23.33 13.53
N GLU A 580 0.08 23.33 14.10
CA GLU A 580 1.25 23.95 13.49
C GLU A 580 1.56 23.39 12.10
N ALA A 581 1.43 22.07 11.92
CA ALA A 581 1.55 21.44 10.61
C ALA A 581 0.48 21.92 9.62
N THR A 582 -0.75 22.10 10.08
CA THR A 582 -1.84 22.62 9.24
C THR A 582 -1.55 24.05 8.82
N ASP A 583 -1.19 24.90 9.77
CA ASP A 583 -0.90 26.32 9.52
C ASP A 583 0.32 26.48 8.61
N ALA A 584 1.36 25.67 8.80
CA ALA A 584 2.55 25.67 7.96
C ALA A 584 2.21 25.32 6.50
N VAL A 585 1.40 24.28 6.26
CA VAL A 585 0.99 23.91 4.90
C VAL A 585 0.10 24.97 4.28
N LEU A 586 -0.83 25.56 5.04
CA LEU A 586 -1.66 26.68 4.58
C LEU A 586 -0.85 27.96 4.30
N ALA A 587 0.34 28.09 4.88
CA ALA A 587 1.31 29.14 4.59
C ALA A 587 2.27 28.78 3.42
N ASP A 588 1.90 27.80 2.59
CA ASP A 588 2.66 27.30 1.44
C ASP A 588 4.01 26.65 1.80
N ASN A 589 4.19 26.15 3.03
CA ASN A 589 5.34 25.29 3.33
C ASN A 589 5.09 23.89 2.75
N ASN A 590 5.94 23.49 1.82
CA ASN A 590 5.79 22.27 1.04
C ASN A 590 6.72 21.14 1.47
N ILE A 591 7.54 21.37 2.51
CA ILE A 591 8.24 20.33 3.27
C ILE A 591 8.10 20.66 4.76
N LEU A 592 7.58 19.73 5.55
CA LEU A 592 7.56 19.83 7.01
C LEU A 592 8.69 18.98 7.59
N ILE A 593 9.47 19.56 8.49
CA ILE A 593 10.49 18.87 9.27
C ILE A 593 9.94 18.72 10.70
N LEU A 594 9.62 17.50 11.10
CA LEU A 594 9.29 17.18 12.50
C LEU A 594 10.60 16.95 13.24
N SER A 595 10.91 17.76 14.25
CA SER A 595 12.21 17.74 14.93
C SER A 595 12.09 17.62 16.45
N ASP A 596 12.78 16.63 17.02
CA ASP A 596 12.92 16.44 18.47
C ASP A 596 14.26 17.01 19.02
N ARG A 597 14.99 17.79 18.20
CA ARG A 597 16.33 18.31 18.52
C ARG A 597 16.38 19.22 19.76
N GLU A 598 15.27 19.88 20.08
CA GLU A 598 15.13 20.78 21.25
C GLU A 598 14.97 20.04 22.60
N VAL A 599 15.19 18.72 22.64
CA VAL A 599 15.21 17.96 23.88
C VAL A 599 16.22 18.55 24.88
N SER A 600 15.78 18.71 26.13
CA SER A 600 16.58 19.26 27.22
C SER A 600 15.99 18.84 28.56
N ALA A 601 16.62 19.24 29.68
CA ALA A 601 16.08 18.98 31.01
C ALA A 601 14.65 19.51 31.23
N ASP A 602 14.25 20.55 30.49
CA ASP A 602 12.94 21.18 30.58
C ASP A 602 11.98 20.76 29.45
N ARG A 603 12.45 19.96 28.47
CA ARG A 603 11.68 19.60 27.27
C ARG A 603 11.78 18.11 26.96
N ILE A 604 10.62 17.44 26.97
CA ILE A 604 10.50 16.00 26.70
C ILE A 604 10.22 15.79 25.21
N PRO A 605 10.91 14.88 24.51
CA PRO A 605 10.64 14.60 23.10
C PRO A 605 9.41 13.71 22.94
N ILE A 606 8.48 14.11 22.07
CA ILE A 606 7.37 13.25 21.62
C ILE A 606 7.99 12.05 20.91
N PRO A 607 7.58 10.79 21.21
CA PRO A 607 8.05 9.64 20.47
C PRO A 607 7.91 9.88 18.97
N ALA A 608 9.01 9.81 18.22
CA ALA A 608 9.07 10.33 16.85
C ALA A 608 8.05 9.65 15.93
N LEU A 609 7.81 8.36 16.16
CA LEU A 609 6.75 7.60 15.50
C LEU A 609 5.34 8.18 15.74
N LEU A 610 5.02 8.53 16.99
CA LEU A 610 3.72 9.08 17.34
C LEU A 610 3.52 10.47 16.73
N ALA A 611 4.55 11.32 16.77
CA ALA A 611 4.52 12.64 16.13
C ALA A 611 4.30 12.50 14.61
N THR A 612 5.07 11.62 13.96
CA THR A 612 4.97 11.36 12.52
C THR A 612 3.58 10.88 12.12
N ALA A 613 3.06 9.86 12.81
CA ALA A 613 1.77 9.28 12.49
C ALA A 613 0.61 10.24 12.77
N ALA A 614 0.67 10.99 13.89
CA ALA A 614 -0.32 12.01 14.23
C ALA A 614 -0.44 13.07 13.14
N VAL A 615 0.68 13.67 12.74
CA VAL A 615 0.71 14.69 11.68
C VAL A 615 0.31 14.10 10.32
N HIS A 616 0.83 12.92 9.95
CA HIS A 616 0.49 12.24 8.71
C HIS A 616 -1.02 12.03 8.56
N HIS A 617 -1.65 11.39 9.56
CA HIS A 617 -3.09 11.10 9.52
C HIS A 617 -3.95 12.36 9.66
N HIS A 618 -3.50 13.36 10.43
CA HIS A 618 -4.19 14.64 10.54
C HIS A 618 -4.22 15.37 9.19
N LEU A 619 -3.08 15.50 8.51
CA LEU A 619 -2.99 16.11 7.18
C LEU A 619 -3.81 15.35 6.13
N ILE A 620 -3.91 14.01 6.22
CA ILE A 620 -4.80 13.22 5.35
C ILE A 620 -6.27 13.60 5.59
N ARG A 621 -6.71 13.67 6.86
CA ARG A 621 -8.10 14.04 7.21
C ARG A 621 -8.44 15.47 6.77
N GLN A 622 -7.47 16.38 6.85
CA GLN A 622 -7.59 17.75 6.33
C GLN A 622 -7.42 17.85 4.80
N GLY A 623 -7.02 16.77 4.12
CA GLY A 623 -6.75 16.75 2.68
C GLY A 623 -5.57 17.62 2.25
N LEU A 624 -4.61 17.84 3.15
CA LEU A 624 -3.40 18.63 2.95
C LEU A 624 -2.16 17.77 2.72
N ARG A 625 -2.21 16.44 3.00
CA ARG A 625 -1.02 15.56 2.94
C ARG A 625 -0.33 15.52 1.57
N MET A 626 -1.06 15.73 0.48
CA MET A 626 -0.49 15.74 -0.88
C MET A 626 0.23 17.05 -1.24
N GLN A 627 0.10 18.09 -0.42
CA GLN A 627 0.68 19.42 -0.67
C GLN A 627 2.04 19.61 0.01
N THR A 628 2.44 18.67 0.88
CA THR A 628 3.71 18.76 1.61
C THR A 628 4.39 17.42 1.73
N GLY A 629 5.72 17.46 1.74
CA GLY A 629 6.55 16.34 2.19
C GLY A 629 6.71 16.31 3.71
N LEU A 630 7.13 15.17 4.23
CA LEU A 630 7.29 14.92 5.67
C LEU A 630 8.67 14.33 5.96
N VAL A 631 9.53 15.13 6.56
CA VAL A 631 10.89 14.76 6.96
C VAL A 631 10.95 14.68 8.48
N VAL A 632 11.58 13.63 9.01
CA VAL A 632 11.70 13.41 10.46
C VAL A 632 13.14 13.57 10.90
N GLU A 633 13.44 14.61 11.68
CA GLU A 633 14.70 14.79 12.38
C GLU A 633 14.54 14.21 13.79
N THR A 634 15.19 13.08 14.07
CA THR A 634 14.99 12.38 15.34
C THR A 634 16.26 11.86 15.98
N GLY A 635 16.31 12.01 17.31
CA GLY A 635 17.29 11.36 18.16
C GLY A 635 16.98 9.90 18.46
N GLU A 636 15.78 9.38 18.15
CA GLU A 636 15.32 8.04 18.57
C GLU A 636 15.71 6.92 17.59
N ALA A 637 15.75 7.21 16.29
CA ALA A 637 15.95 6.24 15.22
C ALA A 637 17.42 5.77 15.13
N ARG A 638 17.63 4.46 15.25
CA ARG A 638 18.97 3.84 15.28
C ARG A 638 19.01 2.40 14.76
N GLU A 639 17.91 1.67 14.86
CA GLU A 639 17.74 0.34 14.29
C GLU A 639 16.94 0.37 13.00
N VAL A 640 17.20 -0.59 12.10
CA VAL A 640 16.45 -0.78 10.84
C VAL A 640 14.94 -0.73 11.05
N HIS A 641 14.45 -1.37 12.12
CA HIS A 641 13.03 -1.39 12.43
C HIS A 641 12.44 0.01 12.68
N HIS A 642 13.18 0.92 13.32
CA HIS A 642 12.71 2.29 13.60
C HIS A 642 12.45 3.04 12.28
N PHE A 643 13.37 2.95 11.32
CA PHE A 643 13.21 3.55 10.00
C PHE A 643 12.04 2.94 9.23
N CYS A 644 11.87 1.62 9.27
CA CYS A 644 10.74 0.95 8.62
C CYS A 644 9.39 1.45 9.16
N VAL A 645 9.26 1.58 10.48
CA VAL A 645 7.98 1.98 11.08
C VAL A 645 7.72 3.47 10.80
N LEU A 646 8.71 4.36 10.92
CA LEU A 646 8.59 5.77 10.53
C LEU A 646 8.15 5.92 9.06
N ALA A 647 8.79 5.18 8.15
CA ALA A 647 8.41 5.13 6.74
C ALA A 647 6.95 4.65 6.55
N GLY A 648 6.59 3.56 7.22
CA GLY A 648 5.24 2.97 7.14
C GLY A 648 4.12 3.91 7.58
N TYR A 649 4.43 4.90 8.43
CA TYR A 649 3.50 5.94 8.89
C TYR A 649 3.74 7.32 8.25
N GLY A 650 4.50 7.37 7.15
CA GLY A 650 4.46 8.48 6.20
C GLY A 650 5.66 9.43 6.20
N ALA A 651 6.76 9.06 6.86
CA ALA A 651 8.04 9.74 6.70
C ALA A 651 8.62 9.47 5.30
N GLU A 652 8.85 10.52 4.52
CA GLU A 652 9.49 10.43 3.20
C GLU A 652 11.02 10.41 3.32
N ALA A 653 11.55 11.04 4.36
CA ALA A 653 12.96 10.99 4.71
C ALA A 653 13.17 11.16 6.22
N ILE A 654 14.29 10.64 6.73
CA ILE A 654 14.59 10.53 8.16
C ILE A 654 16.05 10.93 8.38
N ASN A 655 16.30 11.91 9.24
CA ASN A 655 17.62 12.28 9.71
C ASN A 655 17.85 11.77 11.15
N PRO A 656 18.65 10.70 11.35
CA PRO A 656 18.94 10.14 12.66
C PRO A 656 20.14 10.86 13.33
N TYR A 657 19.99 12.13 13.68
CA TYR A 657 21.14 12.97 14.07
C TYR A 657 21.92 12.42 15.27
N LEU A 658 21.22 11.89 16.28
CA LEU A 658 21.86 11.39 17.50
C LEU A 658 22.60 10.08 17.26
N ALA A 659 22.13 9.25 16.33
CA ALA A 659 22.88 8.06 15.89
C ALA A 659 24.21 8.47 15.26
N PHE A 660 24.24 9.52 14.42
CA PHE A 660 25.49 10.03 13.84
C PHE A 660 26.45 10.60 14.88
N GLU A 661 25.95 11.37 15.86
CA GLU A 661 26.78 11.86 16.97
C GLU A 661 27.36 10.70 17.80
N THR A 662 26.55 9.67 18.04
CA THR A 662 26.97 8.46 18.76
C THR A 662 28.02 7.67 17.97
N LEU A 663 27.85 7.53 16.65
CA LEU A 663 28.80 6.88 15.76
C LEU A 663 30.15 7.61 15.73
N GLU A 664 30.15 8.94 15.79
CA GLU A 664 31.38 9.72 15.87
C GLU A 664 32.11 9.48 17.19
N LYS A 665 31.40 9.42 18.32
CA LYS A 665 31.97 9.02 19.61
C LYS A 665 32.58 7.62 19.54
N ILE A 666 31.85 6.64 19.01
CA ILE A 666 32.33 5.26 18.80
C ILE A 666 33.60 5.23 17.95
N ARG A 667 33.62 6.00 16.85
CA ARG A 667 34.77 6.07 15.94
C ARG A 667 36.03 6.53 16.65
N VAL A 668 35.92 7.56 17.50
CA VAL A 668 37.03 8.13 18.27
C VAL A 668 37.46 7.20 19.39
N GLU A 669 36.53 6.70 20.20
CA GLU A 669 36.81 5.85 21.37
C GLU A 669 37.38 4.47 20.97
N ASN A 670 36.82 3.85 19.93
CA ASN A 670 37.27 2.54 19.45
C ASN A 670 38.43 2.62 18.43
N GLY A 671 38.89 3.83 18.08
CA GLY A 671 40.01 4.04 17.15
C GLY A 671 39.77 3.44 15.77
N LEU A 672 38.56 3.59 15.21
CA LEU A 672 38.22 3.03 13.91
C LEU A 672 39.05 3.70 12.79
N PRO A 673 39.61 2.93 11.83
CA PRO A 673 40.48 3.43 10.77
C PRO A 673 39.71 4.13 9.62
N PHE A 674 38.58 4.76 9.94
CA PHE A 674 37.68 5.41 8.99
C PHE A 674 37.52 6.89 9.32
N LYS A 675 37.26 7.71 8.31
CA LYS A 675 36.84 9.11 8.49
C LYS A 675 35.38 9.17 8.95
N ALA A 676 34.97 10.28 9.58
CA ALA A 676 33.60 10.48 10.05
C ALA A 676 32.55 10.25 8.95
N TYR A 677 32.77 10.81 7.76
CA TYR A 677 31.91 10.60 6.58
C TYR A 677 31.80 9.12 6.15
N GLU A 678 32.89 8.34 6.25
CA GLU A 678 32.88 6.93 5.86
C GLU A 678 32.04 6.10 6.82
N VAL A 679 32.13 6.38 8.13
CA VAL A 679 31.29 5.74 9.17
C VAL A 679 29.81 6.07 8.95
N GLN A 680 29.48 7.33 8.66
CA GLN A 680 28.09 7.71 8.33
C GLN A 680 27.58 6.97 7.09
N LYS A 681 28.41 6.87 6.04
CA LYS A 681 28.07 6.13 4.82
C LYS A 681 27.86 4.64 5.08
N HIS A 682 28.67 4.02 5.93
CA HIS A 682 28.48 2.63 6.34
C HIS A 682 27.15 2.44 7.07
N PHE A 683 26.83 3.31 8.03
CA PHE A 683 25.55 3.26 8.73
C PHE A 683 24.36 3.42 7.77
N ILE A 684 24.39 4.42 6.88
CA ILE A 684 23.34 4.63 5.86
C ILE A 684 23.19 3.39 4.97
N LYS A 685 24.30 2.79 4.54
CA LYS A 685 24.29 1.56 3.74
C LYS A 685 23.68 0.39 4.51
N ALA A 686 24.01 0.22 5.79
CA ALA A 686 23.46 -0.83 6.64
C ALA A 686 21.93 -0.68 6.78
N ILE A 687 21.46 0.53 7.08
CA ILE A 687 20.03 0.83 7.16
C ILE A 687 19.35 0.62 5.81
N GLY A 688 19.94 1.07 4.70
CA GLY A 688 19.40 0.86 3.36
C GLY A 688 19.23 -0.61 3.00
N LYS A 689 20.26 -1.44 3.23
CA LYS A 689 20.16 -2.90 3.09
C LYS A 689 19.09 -3.50 4.00
N GLY A 690 18.99 -3.02 5.24
CA GLY A 690 17.98 -3.41 6.20
C GLY A 690 16.55 -3.09 5.73
N LEU A 691 16.32 -1.89 5.19
CA LEU A 691 15.05 -1.46 4.61
C LEU A 691 14.64 -2.36 3.45
N LEU A 692 15.56 -2.59 2.49
CA LEU A 692 15.34 -3.51 1.37
C LEU A 692 14.96 -4.90 1.89
N LYS A 693 15.69 -5.43 2.87
CA LYS A 693 15.39 -6.72 3.50
C LYS A 693 14.00 -6.76 4.13
N VAL A 694 13.57 -5.72 4.85
CA VAL A 694 12.25 -5.71 5.49
C VAL A 694 11.13 -5.59 4.46
N MET A 695 11.28 -4.72 3.46
CA MET A 695 10.30 -4.58 2.36
C MET A 695 10.15 -5.89 1.59
N SER A 696 11.26 -6.57 1.32
CA SER A 696 11.28 -7.82 0.56
C SER A 696 10.56 -8.97 1.28
N LYS A 697 10.43 -8.95 2.62
CA LYS A 697 9.64 -9.93 3.38
C LYS A 697 8.18 -9.96 2.96
N MET A 698 7.62 -8.82 2.53
CA MET A 698 6.27 -8.73 1.97
C MET A 698 6.28 -8.79 0.43
N GLY A 699 7.46 -8.87 -0.19
CA GLY A 699 7.64 -8.81 -1.65
C GLY A 699 7.46 -7.40 -2.22
N ILE A 700 7.64 -6.35 -1.42
CA ILE A 700 7.51 -4.96 -1.87
C ILE A 700 8.86 -4.49 -2.41
N SER A 701 8.87 -3.91 -3.63
CA SER A 701 10.11 -3.53 -4.29
C SER A 701 10.51 -2.07 -4.08
N THR A 702 9.56 -1.15 -3.83
CA THR A 702 9.85 0.29 -3.80
C THR A 702 9.50 0.95 -2.47
N TYR A 703 10.36 1.87 -2.02
CA TYR A 703 10.12 2.66 -0.82
C TYR A 703 8.86 3.52 -0.95
N GLN A 704 8.58 4.04 -2.16
CA GLN A 704 7.38 4.84 -2.45
C GLN A 704 6.08 4.10 -2.12
N SER A 705 5.98 2.81 -2.49
CA SER A 705 4.81 1.99 -2.16
C SER A 705 4.79 1.52 -0.71
N TYR A 706 5.95 1.48 -0.04
CA TYR A 706 6.06 1.13 1.38
C TYR A 706 5.70 2.30 2.31
N CYS A 707 6.07 3.52 1.92
CA CYS A 707 5.80 4.74 2.67
C CYS A 707 4.28 4.97 2.82
N GLY A 708 3.80 5.10 4.06
CA GLY A 708 2.37 5.25 4.36
C GLY A 708 1.53 3.98 4.19
N ALA A 709 2.15 2.84 3.87
CA ALA A 709 1.44 1.56 3.68
C ALA A 709 1.19 0.79 4.98
N GLN A 710 1.77 1.23 6.10
CA GLN A 710 1.55 0.71 7.44
C GLN A 710 1.78 -0.79 7.60
N ILE A 711 2.76 -1.42 6.92
CA ILE A 711 3.03 -2.89 6.84
C ILE A 711 3.45 -3.52 8.18
N PHE A 712 2.60 -3.35 9.19
CA PHE A 712 2.77 -3.74 10.57
C PHE A 712 1.42 -4.07 11.20
N ASP A 713 1.48 -4.93 12.22
CA ASP A 713 0.41 -5.17 13.17
C ASP A 713 0.85 -4.67 14.55
N ALA A 714 -0.06 -4.05 15.29
CA ALA A 714 0.19 -3.57 16.64
C ALA A 714 -0.21 -4.62 17.68
N VAL A 715 0.71 -4.90 18.61
CA VAL A 715 0.49 -5.85 19.72
C VAL A 715 0.65 -5.12 21.05
N GLY A 716 -0.42 -5.04 21.82
CA GLY A 716 -0.44 -4.40 23.14
C GLY A 716 -0.71 -2.91 23.12
N LEU A 717 -1.35 -2.39 22.06
CA LEU A 717 -1.84 -1.01 21.97
C LEU A 717 -3.37 -0.99 21.94
N SER A 718 -3.98 -0.03 22.64
CA SER A 718 -5.45 0.11 22.67
C SER A 718 -6.03 0.50 21.29
N SER A 719 -7.24 0.02 20.98
CA SER A 719 -7.89 0.39 19.71
C SER A 719 -8.16 1.89 19.61
N THR A 720 -8.41 2.58 20.73
CA THR A 720 -8.63 4.04 20.75
C THR A 720 -7.39 4.80 20.27
N LEU A 721 -6.18 4.40 20.70
CA LEU A 721 -4.93 4.99 20.24
C LEU A 721 -4.72 4.75 18.74
N ILE A 722 -4.95 3.50 18.30
CA ILE A 722 -4.80 3.11 16.90
C ILE A 722 -5.76 3.88 16.00
N GLU A 723 -7.04 3.98 16.36
CA GLU A 723 -8.03 4.70 15.57
C GLU A 723 -7.68 6.19 15.40
N LYS A 724 -7.14 6.84 16.43
CA LYS A 724 -6.80 8.27 16.41
C LYS A 724 -5.50 8.56 15.63
N TYR A 725 -4.43 7.83 15.92
CA TYR A 725 -3.07 8.17 15.46
C TYR A 725 -2.46 7.18 14.45
N PHE A 726 -2.92 5.94 14.38
CA PHE A 726 -2.38 4.89 13.49
C PHE A 726 -3.52 4.24 12.67
N THR A 727 -4.46 5.06 12.19
CA THR A 727 -5.73 4.59 11.63
C THR A 727 -5.49 3.59 10.50
N GLY A 728 -6.06 2.38 10.61
CA GLY A 728 -5.94 1.31 9.61
C GLY A 728 -4.94 0.20 9.99
N THR A 729 -4.20 0.35 11.08
CA THR A 729 -3.36 -0.72 11.64
C THR A 729 -4.20 -1.74 12.41
N ALA A 730 -3.90 -3.02 12.24
CA ALA A 730 -4.57 -4.08 12.99
C ALA A 730 -4.04 -4.16 14.42
N THR A 731 -4.93 -4.32 15.39
CA THR A 731 -4.57 -4.69 16.76
C THR A 731 -5.58 -5.71 17.29
N THR A 732 -5.09 -6.89 17.67
CA THR A 732 -5.92 -7.99 18.20
C THR A 732 -5.79 -8.15 19.71
N ILE A 733 -4.65 -7.72 20.26
CA ILE A 733 -4.38 -7.72 21.69
C ILE A 733 -4.22 -6.27 22.10
N GLU A 734 -5.22 -5.76 22.81
CA GLU A 734 -5.23 -4.39 23.32
C GLU A 734 -4.32 -4.25 24.55
N GLY A 735 -4.00 -3.00 24.88
CA GLY A 735 -3.08 -2.69 25.98
C GLY A 735 -2.90 -1.19 26.17
N ALA A 736 -1.65 -0.73 26.10
CA ALA A 736 -1.25 0.65 26.37
C ALA A 736 -2.04 1.67 25.52
N GLY A 737 -2.52 2.72 26.18
CA GLY A 737 -3.07 3.92 25.56
C GLY A 737 -2.03 5.04 25.49
N LEU A 738 -2.52 6.25 25.25
CA LEU A 738 -1.67 7.44 25.13
C LEU A 738 -0.96 7.77 26.47
N LEU A 739 -1.67 7.61 27.59
CA LEU A 739 -1.16 7.96 28.91
C LEU A 739 -0.03 7.04 29.36
N GLU A 740 -0.12 5.73 29.10
CA GLU A 740 0.94 4.77 29.41
C GLU A 740 2.22 5.09 28.62
N ILE A 741 2.08 5.38 27.31
CA ILE A 741 3.20 5.80 26.45
C ILE A 741 3.83 7.11 26.96
N ALA A 742 3.00 8.06 27.41
CA ALA A 742 3.47 9.31 27.99
C ALA A 742 4.27 9.05 29.28
N HIS A 743 3.77 8.23 30.19
CA HIS A 743 4.47 7.87 31.42
C HIS A 743 5.80 7.15 31.16
N GLU A 744 5.87 6.26 30.18
CA GLU A 744 7.10 5.59 29.78
C GLU A 744 8.14 6.59 29.26
N THR A 745 7.70 7.57 28.46
CA THR A 745 8.56 8.62 27.91
C THR A 745 9.07 9.57 28.99
N VAL A 746 8.18 10.06 29.86
CA VAL A 746 8.53 10.92 31.00
C VAL A 746 9.50 10.22 31.95
N ARG A 747 9.32 8.91 32.18
CA ARG A 747 10.24 8.12 33.02
C ARG A 747 11.65 8.12 32.44
N ARG A 748 11.81 7.81 31.15
CA ARG A 748 13.13 7.83 30.48
C ARG A 748 13.79 9.20 30.57
N HIS A 749 13.03 10.25 30.28
CA HIS A 749 13.52 11.63 30.35
C HIS A 749 13.96 12.02 31.76
N ARG A 750 13.16 11.72 32.79
CA ARG A 750 13.52 11.97 34.19
C ARG A 750 14.74 11.16 34.62
N ASP A 751 14.86 9.92 34.16
CA ASP A 751 16.01 9.08 34.50
C ASP A 751 17.31 9.60 33.85
N ALA A 752 17.20 10.24 32.68
CA ALA A 752 18.29 10.88 31.95
C ALA A 752 18.76 12.20 32.58
N TYR A 753 17.83 13.07 32.97
CA TYR A 753 18.15 14.39 33.56
C TYR A 753 18.12 14.42 35.09
N GLY A 754 17.97 13.25 35.73
CA GLY A 754 17.92 13.09 37.17
C GLY A 754 19.25 12.69 37.80
N ASP A 755 19.32 12.73 39.12
CA ASP A 755 20.54 12.40 39.88
C ASP A 755 20.73 10.89 40.14
N SER A 756 20.28 10.02 39.23
CA SER A 756 20.42 8.57 39.41
C SER A 756 21.91 8.17 39.38
N PRO A 757 22.49 7.63 40.48
CA PRO A 757 23.92 7.30 40.53
C PRO A 757 24.35 6.29 39.47
N ILE A 758 23.40 5.47 39.03
CA ILE A 758 23.57 4.41 38.04
C ILE A 758 23.79 5.00 36.65
N TYR A 759 23.01 6.01 36.27
CA TYR A 759 22.95 6.55 34.91
C TYR A 759 23.92 7.71 34.70
N ARG A 760 24.44 8.29 35.79
CA ARG A 760 25.34 9.45 35.77
C ARG A 760 26.50 9.39 34.76
N ASN A 761 27.06 8.21 34.51
CA ASN A 761 28.25 8.06 33.65
C ASN A 761 28.13 6.94 32.61
N MET A 762 26.96 6.30 32.46
CA MET A 762 26.78 5.19 31.53
C MET A 762 25.33 5.02 31.09
N LEU A 763 25.13 4.50 29.88
CA LEU A 763 23.81 4.06 29.41
C LEU A 763 23.31 2.86 30.22
N ASP A 764 21.99 2.64 30.20
CA ASP A 764 21.43 1.41 30.73
C ASP A 764 22.04 0.20 30.00
N VAL A 765 22.22 -0.90 30.73
CA VAL A 765 22.83 -2.12 30.18
C VAL A 765 21.98 -2.76 29.08
N GLY A 766 20.69 -2.39 28.97
CA GLY A 766 19.75 -3.02 28.06
C GLY A 766 19.36 -4.39 28.57
N GLY A 767 19.42 -5.40 27.72
CA GLY A 767 19.04 -6.78 28.01
C GLY A 767 17.89 -7.26 27.13
N ASP A 768 17.64 -6.60 26.00
CA ASP A 768 16.63 -7.04 25.04
C ASP A 768 17.16 -8.17 24.15
N TYR A 769 18.48 -8.22 23.93
CA TYR A 769 19.13 -9.19 23.04
C TYR A 769 19.90 -10.27 23.80
N ALA A 770 20.46 -9.96 24.97
CA ALA A 770 21.17 -10.91 25.80
C ALA A 770 20.82 -10.75 27.28
N PHE A 771 20.71 -11.88 28.00
CA PHE A 771 20.43 -11.84 29.44
C PHE A 771 21.48 -11.02 30.21
N ARG A 772 21.01 -9.97 30.90
CA ARG A 772 21.79 -9.15 31.84
C ARG A 772 21.11 -9.17 33.21
N LEU A 773 21.90 -9.22 34.27
CA LEU A 773 21.38 -9.23 35.66
C LEU A 773 20.49 -8.03 36.00
N ARG A 774 20.75 -6.87 35.40
CA ARG A 774 19.95 -5.64 35.58
C ARG A 774 19.03 -5.33 34.41
N GLY A 775 19.04 -6.20 33.40
CA GLY A 775 18.38 -5.96 32.13
C GLY A 775 16.92 -6.36 32.10
N GLU A 776 16.42 -6.64 30.91
CA GLU A 776 15.09 -7.19 30.72
C GLU A 776 15.00 -8.63 31.26
N ASP A 777 13.78 -9.01 31.57
CA ASP A 777 13.46 -10.39 31.89
C ASP A 777 13.55 -11.32 30.66
N HIS A 778 14.14 -12.50 30.85
CA HIS A 778 14.22 -13.58 29.87
C HIS A 778 13.62 -14.89 30.38
N ALA A 779 12.90 -15.62 29.54
CA ALA A 779 12.44 -16.98 29.88
C ALA A 779 13.61 -17.94 30.13
N TRP A 780 14.69 -17.83 29.34
CA TRP A 780 15.90 -18.62 29.51
C TRP A 780 16.93 -17.85 30.32
N THR A 781 17.14 -18.28 31.55
CA THR A 781 18.17 -17.75 32.45
C THR A 781 19.23 -18.81 32.73
N PRO A 782 20.44 -18.44 33.17
CA PRO A 782 21.44 -19.41 33.58
C PRO A 782 20.92 -20.42 34.62
N GLU A 783 20.03 -19.97 35.51
CA GLU A 783 19.39 -20.82 36.51
C GLU A 783 18.40 -21.81 35.90
N SER A 784 17.47 -21.35 35.04
CA SER A 784 16.47 -22.23 34.43
C SER A 784 17.12 -23.27 33.52
N VAL A 785 18.13 -22.87 32.75
CA VAL A 785 18.92 -23.78 31.91
C VAL A 785 19.70 -24.78 32.76
N GLY A 786 20.34 -24.33 33.84
CA GLY A 786 21.09 -25.20 34.76
C GLY A 786 20.21 -26.28 35.38
N LYS A 787 19.04 -25.92 35.91
CA LYS A 787 18.08 -26.87 36.49
C LYS A 787 17.60 -27.91 35.47
N LEU A 788 17.27 -27.47 34.25
CA LEU A 788 16.85 -28.39 33.19
C LEU A 788 17.96 -29.39 32.80
N GLN A 789 19.20 -28.91 32.67
CA GLN A 789 20.34 -29.77 32.34
C GLN A 789 20.61 -30.81 33.44
N HIS A 790 20.55 -30.42 34.72
CA HIS A 790 20.72 -31.35 35.84
C HIS A 790 19.58 -32.36 35.93
N ALA A 791 18.34 -31.92 35.71
CA ALA A 791 17.17 -32.80 35.68
C ALA A 791 17.31 -33.91 34.64
N VAL A 792 17.67 -33.57 33.40
CA VAL A 792 17.75 -34.53 32.29
C VAL A 792 19.00 -35.42 32.40
N ARG A 793 20.16 -34.85 32.72
CA ARG A 793 21.43 -35.62 32.82
C ARG A 793 21.46 -36.53 34.05
N GLY A 794 20.92 -36.07 35.17
CA GLY A 794 20.87 -36.82 36.43
C GLY A 794 19.65 -37.73 36.55
N ASN A 795 18.70 -37.65 35.61
CA ASN A 795 17.38 -38.29 35.72
C ASN A 795 16.70 -37.97 37.07
N LEU A 796 16.69 -36.68 37.44
CA LEU A 796 16.23 -36.17 38.73
C LEU A 796 14.86 -35.48 38.57
N PRO A 797 13.74 -36.14 38.96
CA PRO A 797 12.40 -35.56 38.79
C PRO A 797 12.18 -34.27 39.58
N ASP A 798 12.82 -34.10 40.74
CA ASP A 798 12.65 -32.92 41.57
C ASP A 798 13.32 -31.68 40.98
N GLU A 799 14.48 -31.84 40.31
CA GLU A 799 15.11 -30.77 39.54
C GLU A 799 14.25 -30.35 38.34
N TYR A 800 13.55 -31.31 37.70
CA TYR A 800 12.59 -30.97 36.65
C TYR A 800 11.41 -30.17 37.20
N LYS A 801 10.87 -30.55 38.37
CA LYS A 801 9.80 -29.78 39.04
C LYS A 801 10.28 -28.38 39.40
N ALA A 802 11.52 -28.23 39.87
CA ALA A 802 12.12 -26.93 40.17
C ALA A 802 12.27 -26.07 38.91
N PHE A 803 12.76 -26.64 37.80
CA PHE A 803 12.78 -25.98 36.50
C PHE A 803 11.37 -25.57 36.03
N ALA A 804 10.42 -26.52 36.02
CA ALA A 804 9.06 -26.27 35.58
C ALA A 804 8.40 -25.16 36.41
N ARG A 805 8.66 -25.13 37.72
CA ARG A 805 8.22 -24.05 38.60
C ARG A 805 8.76 -22.69 38.15
N THR A 806 10.08 -22.57 37.89
CA THR A 806 10.67 -21.29 37.40
C THR A 806 10.09 -20.80 36.08
N ILE A 807 9.56 -21.69 35.24
CA ILE A 807 8.93 -21.34 33.96
C ILE A 807 7.42 -21.07 34.11
N ASN A 808 6.75 -21.78 35.01
CA ASN A 808 5.29 -21.77 35.15
C ASN A 808 4.75 -20.78 36.17
N GLU A 809 5.57 -20.28 37.11
CA GLU A 809 5.20 -19.18 38.02
C GLU A 809 5.17 -17.82 37.27
N GLN A 810 4.49 -17.79 36.11
CA GLN A 810 4.33 -16.62 35.25
C GLN A 810 3.39 -15.56 35.85
N THR A 811 2.64 -15.90 36.91
CA THR A 811 1.80 -14.96 37.65
C THR A 811 2.60 -13.89 38.39
N GLU A 812 3.89 -14.12 38.66
CA GLU A 812 4.80 -13.11 39.24
C GLU A 812 5.72 -12.46 38.17
N ARG A 813 5.88 -13.11 37.01
CA ARG A 813 6.74 -12.67 35.91
C ARG A 813 6.05 -12.86 34.56
N LEU A 814 5.35 -11.82 34.11
CA LEU A 814 4.60 -11.84 32.86
C LEU A 814 5.53 -11.74 31.64
N LEU A 815 5.82 -12.88 31.01
CA LEU A 815 6.66 -12.96 29.82
C LEU A 815 5.86 -13.14 28.54
N THR A 816 4.77 -13.90 28.59
CA THR A 816 4.00 -14.29 27.40
C THR A 816 2.52 -14.13 27.63
N ILE A 817 1.75 -14.02 26.54
CA ILE A 817 0.28 -13.93 26.58
C ILE A 817 -0.35 -15.15 27.27
N ARG A 818 0.31 -16.33 27.24
CA ARG A 818 -0.19 -17.55 27.90
C ARG A 818 -0.12 -17.48 29.44
N GLY A 819 0.64 -16.53 29.98
CA GLY A 819 0.76 -16.29 31.41
C GLY A 819 -0.32 -15.37 31.97
N LEU A 820 -1.13 -14.75 31.09
CA LEU A 820 -2.36 -14.03 31.43
C LEU A 820 -3.52 -15.02 31.53
#